data_AF-A0A7V9K251-F1
#
_entry.id   AF-A0A7V9K251-F1
#
_cell.length_a   1.000
_cell.length_b   1.000
_cell.length_c   1.000
_cell.angle_alpha   90.00
_cell.angle_beta   90.00
_cell.angle_gamma   90.00
#
_symmetry.space_group_name_H-M   'P 1'
#
loop_
_entity.id
_entity.type
_entity.pdbx_description
1 polymer ?
#
loop_
_entity_poly.entity_id
_entity_poly.type
_entity_poly.pdbx_seq_one_letter_code
_entity_poly.pdbx_strand_id
1 'polypeptide(L)'
;MLKSKIDYIKKYLPIPVVLIAMLCSQCNNKKVMFETLSSSKTNISFTNQLPERENFNILYYIYYYNGGGVATGDINNDGLADIYFTANSKSGNKLYLNKGDFEFEDITDKAAVAGVSDWSSGVTMADINGDGYLDIYVSAVSNVHGLQGHNQLYINNGDLTFTESAALYGLDFAGFSTQAVFFDYDRDGDLDCYLLNHSERPHANIVDTSNRQKYDAKSGDRLYRNDMNTASKKFTDVSKEAGIYQSSLGYGLGLGVADINNDGWDDIYVGNDFHENDYYYLNNGNGTFSETGAKVFGHYSRFSMGNDIADYNNDGQLDIITVDMLPGDEKILKTYGSDENPDIYQLKLTDNGYQHQYSKNCLQRNNGNGQSFSEIALLSGVSATDWSWAPLFADLDNDGNKDLFVSSGILKRPVDLDFIKFVSSLESQKRMTGDNNLDDVALEKMPDGSSYPFLFKGDGNLQFTDVSHDWGTSKMKGYYTGAAYADLNNDGNLDLVISAINAQAVILKNNAPAKNNISISFKGNGMNSFGIGAKAYLFTKSGLQYQQLMLTRGFQSSSDARLHFGLDSLANIDSILVVWPNQKYQVLKNIPANKPLIAKEKDASGIFEYVSFFPAEQALFKDITEQVNFPWKHQENEFDDFNFQYLIPHAQSTRGPKTAIADVNGDGLDDIFTCGAKGQAGVLFIQQKNATFLQADYKLFNADSIAEDVDAIFFDANGDQHPDLYVVSGGNEYSGNHPALVDRLYMNDGKGNFTKS
;
A
#
# COMPACT_ATOMS: atom_id res chain seq x y z
N MET A 1 -26.85 11.25 79.01
CA MET A 1 -27.07 10.22 77.98
C MET A 1 -26.37 10.60 76.65
N LEU A 2 -25.09 11.02 76.71
CA LEU A 2 -24.33 11.52 75.54
C LEU A 2 -22.83 11.21 75.60
N LYS A 3 -22.42 10.25 76.45
CA LYS A 3 -21.03 9.77 76.57
C LYS A 3 -20.83 8.31 76.19
N SER A 4 -21.89 7.55 75.88
CA SER A 4 -21.80 6.12 75.53
C SER A 4 -21.98 5.80 74.04
N LYS A 5 -22.11 6.82 73.17
CA LYS A 5 -22.22 6.64 71.71
C LYS A 5 -20.95 7.00 70.92
N ILE A 6 -19.93 7.58 71.55
CA ILE A 6 -18.69 8.00 70.88
C ILE A 6 -17.61 6.91 70.93
N ASP A 7 -17.63 6.04 71.94
CA ASP A 7 -16.62 4.96 72.06
C ASP A 7 -16.91 3.72 71.20
N TYR A 8 -18.13 3.59 70.66
CA TYR A 8 -18.48 2.49 69.75
C TYR A 8 -18.03 2.77 68.30
N ILE A 9 -17.85 4.04 67.92
CA ILE A 9 -17.49 4.45 66.55
C ILE A 9 -15.96 4.45 66.35
N LYS A 10 -15.15 4.56 67.42
CA LYS A 10 -13.69 4.57 67.32
C LYS A 10 -13.02 3.19 67.28
N LYS A 11 -13.74 2.11 67.58
CA LYS A 11 -13.14 0.76 67.68
C LYS A 11 -13.25 -0.10 66.41
N TYR A 12 -14.00 0.35 65.40
CA TYR A 12 -14.17 -0.35 64.13
C TYR A 12 -13.78 0.48 62.89
N LEU A 13 -13.11 1.62 63.10
CA LEU A 13 -12.75 2.56 62.04
C LEU A 13 -11.24 2.55 61.64
N PRO A 14 -10.55 1.41 61.58
CA PRO A 14 -9.40 1.32 60.67
C PRO A 14 -9.52 0.17 59.64
N ILE A 15 -10.60 -0.60 59.64
CA ILE A 15 -10.73 -1.76 58.73
C ILE A 15 -11.47 -1.39 57.43
N PRO A 16 -12.57 -0.60 57.41
CA PRO A 16 -13.26 -0.28 56.16
C PRO A 16 -12.50 0.71 55.28
N VAL A 17 -11.71 1.61 55.86
CA VAL A 17 -10.96 2.64 55.11
C VAL A 17 -9.67 2.06 54.49
N VAL A 18 -9.06 1.06 55.13
CA VAL A 18 -7.92 0.33 54.56
C VAL A 18 -8.37 -0.68 53.49
N LEU A 19 -9.55 -1.30 53.64
CA LEU A 19 -10.11 -2.14 52.57
C LEU A 19 -10.59 -1.34 51.37
N ILE A 20 -11.17 -0.14 51.55
CA ILE A 20 -11.54 0.73 50.42
C ILE A 20 -10.30 1.33 49.75
N ALA A 21 -9.24 1.65 50.50
CA ALA A 21 -7.96 2.05 49.91
C ALA A 21 -7.24 0.89 49.19
N MET A 22 -7.34 -0.36 49.67
CA MET A 22 -6.80 -1.54 48.98
C MET A 22 -7.65 -1.95 47.76
N LEU A 23 -8.97 -1.74 47.78
CA LEU A 23 -9.85 -1.97 46.62
C LEU A 23 -9.69 -0.90 45.54
N CYS A 24 -9.27 0.33 45.89
CA CYS A 24 -8.87 1.36 44.92
C CYS A 24 -7.41 1.27 44.48
N SER A 25 -6.60 0.36 45.05
CA SER A 25 -5.20 0.12 44.64
C SER A 25 -5.05 -1.04 43.66
N GLN A 26 -6.12 -1.78 43.37
CA GLN A 26 -6.22 -2.60 42.16
C GLN A 26 -6.84 -1.76 41.04
N CYS A 27 -6.10 -0.74 40.60
CA CYS A 27 -6.15 -0.44 39.18
C CYS A 27 -5.64 -1.70 38.49
N ASN A 28 -6.56 -2.54 38.01
CA ASN A 28 -6.26 -3.52 37.00
C ASN A 28 -5.68 -2.73 35.82
N ASN A 29 -4.35 -2.54 35.80
CA ASN A 29 -3.63 -2.23 34.58
C ASN A 29 -3.88 -3.43 33.68
N LYS A 30 -4.96 -3.36 32.90
CA LYS A 30 -5.27 -4.33 31.87
C LYS A 30 -4.03 -4.36 30.98
N LYS A 31 -3.30 -5.47 31.01
CA LYS A 31 -2.08 -5.63 30.21
C LYS A 31 -2.51 -5.49 28.75
N VAL A 32 -1.99 -4.47 28.08
CA VAL A 32 -2.21 -4.26 26.65
C VAL A 32 -1.41 -5.29 25.85
N MET A 33 -1.81 -5.55 24.60
CA MET A 33 -1.11 -6.51 23.75
C MET A 33 0.32 -6.03 23.47
N PHE A 34 0.48 -4.81 22.97
CA PHE A 34 1.78 -4.21 22.71
C PHE A 34 2.23 -3.31 23.85
N GLU A 35 3.42 -3.59 24.37
CA GLU A 35 4.08 -2.79 25.39
C GLU A 35 5.32 -2.12 24.81
N THR A 36 5.38 -0.79 24.88
CA THR A 36 6.60 -0.06 24.52
C THR A 36 7.70 -0.28 25.56
N LEU A 37 8.82 -0.84 25.14
CA LEU A 37 9.98 -1.03 26.00
C LEU A 37 10.83 0.24 26.09
N SER A 38 11.36 0.53 27.28
CA SER A 38 12.27 1.66 27.48
C SER A 38 13.68 1.35 26.98
N SER A 39 14.41 2.39 26.56
CA SER A 39 15.84 2.29 26.22
C SER A 39 16.70 1.75 27.36
N SER A 40 16.31 1.95 28.62
CA SER A 40 16.97 1.34 29.78
C SER A 40 16.77 -0.17 29.91
N LYS A 41 15.71 -0.72 29.29
CA LYS A 41 15.49 -2.17 29.20
C LYS A 41 16.15 -2.75 27.96
N THR A 42 16.09 -2.04 26.84
CA THR A 42 16.59 -2.55 25.55
C THR A 42 18.05 -2.26 25.25
N ASN A 43 18.63 -1.27 25.92
CA ASN A 43 19.91 -0.63 25.54
C ASN A 43 19.90 -0.03 24.12
N ILE A 44 18.73 0.12 23.48
CA ILE A 44 18.59 0.81 22.21
C ILE A 44 18.37 2.29 22.51
N SER A 45 19.36 3.11 22.16
CA SER A 45 19.32 4.57 22.32
C SER A 45 19.31 5.32 20.99
N PHE A 46 19.09 4.63 19.87
CA PHE A 46 19.07 5.22 18.54
C PHE A 46 18.00 6.31 18.42
N THR A 47 18.37 7.41 17.77
CA THR A 47 17.49 8.53 17.44
C THR A 47 17.83 9.00 16.04
N ASN A 48 16.84 9.09 15.15
CA ASN A 48 17.02 9.73 13.84
C ASN A 48 16.77 11.24 13.97
N GLN A 49 17.84 12.00 14.23
CA GLN A 49 17.76 13.44 14.36
C GLN A 49 17.96 14.10 12.99
N LEU A 50 16.96 14.83 12.51
CA LEU A 50 17.07 15.55 11.26
C LEU A 50 18.06 16.73 11.40
N PRO A 51 18.95 16.95 10.41
CA PRO A 51 19.96 18.00 10.48
C PRO A 51 19.35 19.37 10.22
N GLU A 52 19.65 20.34 11.07
CA GLU A 52 19.33 21.75 10.84
C GLU A 52 20.40 22.39 9.94
N ARG A 53 20.01 22.78 8.71
CA ARG A 53 20.87 23.51 7.77
C ARG A 53 20.08 24.63 7.09
N GLU A 54 20.76 25.72 6.76
CA GLU A 54 20.15 26.83 6.02
C GLU A 54 19.60 26.33 4.67
N ASN A 55 18.36 26.68 4.34
CA ASN A 55 17.65 26.27 3.11
C ASN A 55 17.54 24.75 2.90
N PHE A 56 17.58 23.94 3.97
CA PHE A 56 17.32 22.50 3.92
C PHE A 56 16.28 22.12 4.96
N ASN A 57 15.03 22.18 4.54
CA ASN A 57 13.84 21.84 5.32
C ASN A 57 12.71 21.49 4.35
N ILE A 58 11.53 21.16 4.88
CA ILE A 58 10.35 20.74 4.10
C ILE A 58 9.90 21.74 3.02
N LEU A 59 10.18 23.04 3.16
CA LEU A 59 9.84 24.06 2.16
C LEU A 59 10.70 23.95 0.90
N TYR A 60 11.92 23.41 1.02
CA TYR A 60 12.88 23.27 -0.07
C TYR A 60 13.07 21.84 -0.54
N TYR A 61 12.91 20.86 0.36
CA TYR A 61 13.02 19.44 0.09
C TYR A 61 11.82 18.71 0.68
N ILE A 62 10.87 18.32 -0.18
CA ILE A 62 9.58 17.74 0.21
C ILE A 62 9.69 16.41 0.97
N TYR A 63 10.78 15.67 0.81
CA TYR A 63 11.02 14.40 1.50
C TYR A 63 11.85 14.55 2.79
N TYR A 64 12.09 15.78 3.24
CA TYR A 64 12.89 16.06 4.44
C TYR A 64 12.34 15.36 5.70
N TYR A 65 11.04 15.04 5.75
CA TYR A 65 10.40 14.34 6.85
C TYR A 65 10.10 12.85 6.60
N ASN A 66 10.64 12.25 5.54
CA ASN A 66 10.44 10.80 5.28
C ASN A 66 11.12 9.93 6.35
N GLY A 67 12.16 10.44 7.01
CA GLY A 67 12.90 9.69 8.01
C GLY A 67 13.82 8.62 7.42
N GLY A 68 14.09 7.60 8.24
CA GLY A 68 14.89 6.43 7.88
C GLY A 68 14.14 5.14 8.22
N GLY A 69 14.60 4.05 7.63
CA GLY A 69 14.07 2.71 7.82
C GLY A 69 14.76 1.87 8.88
N VAL A 70 14.30 0.62 8.98
CA VAL A 70 14.83 -0.39 9.89
C VAL A 70 14.88 -1.76 9.21
N ALA A 71 15.91 -2.54 9.51
CA ALA A 71 16.02 -3.93 9.13
C ALA A 71 16.10 -4.82 10.36
N THR A 72 15.44 -5.97 10.32
CA THR A 72 15.63 -7.05 11.29
C THR A 72 16.16 -8.30 10.60
N GLY A 73 17.14 -8.98 11.21
CA GLY A 73 17.68 -10.23 10.66
C GLY A 73 18.79 -10.80 11.54
N ASP A 74 18.98 -12.12 11.53
CA ASP A 74 20.01 -12.82 12.30
C ASP A 74 21.38 -12.75 11.57
N ILE A 75 22.21 -11.77 11.93
CA ILE A 75 23.46 -11.51 11.20
C ILE A 75 24.61 -12.45 11.59
N ASN A 76 24.44 -13.19 12.69
CA ASN A 76 25.49 -14.02 13.28
C ASN A 76 25.11 -15.51 13.35
N ASN A 77 23.92 -15.87 12.86
CA ASN A 77 23.34 -17.20 12.84
C ASN A 77 23.15 -17.82 14.25
N ASP A 78 22.83 -17.01 15.26
CA ASP A 78 22.56 -17.47 16.63
C ASP A 78 21.08 -17.76 16.93
N GLY A 79 20.20 -17.46 15.97
CA GLY A 79 18.76 -17.65 16.03
C GLY A 79 17.98 -16.47 16.60
N LEU A 80 18.63 -15.35 16.93
CA LEU A 80 18.00 -14.11 17.37
C LEU A 80 18.07 -13.06 16.26
N ALA A 81 16.95 -12.40 15.97
CA ALA A 81 16.96 -11.30 15.02
C ALA A 81 17.64 -10.06 15.62
N ASP A 82 18.65 -9.54 14.93
CA ASP A 82 19.33 -8.28 15.22
C ASP A 82 18.61 -7.10 14.56
N ILE A 83 19.00 -5.87 14.89
CA ILE A 83 18.31 -4.66 14.41
C ILE A 83 19.32 -3.67 13.82
N TYR A 84 19.05 -3.19 12.61
CA TYR A 84 19.79 -2.08 11.99
C TYR A 84 18.88 -0.90 11.67
N PHE A 85 19.27 0.31 12.07
CA PHE A 85 18.56 1.55 11.75
C PHE A 85 19.38 2.43 10.82
N THR A 86 18.71 3.07 9.87
CA THR A 86 19.30 4.15 9.05
C THR A 86 18.97 5.51 9.64
N ALA A 87 19.88 6.46 9.45
CA ALA A 87 19.73 7.84 9.89
C ALA A 87 19.91 8.83 8.75
N ASN A 88 19.21 9.96 8.83
CA ASN A 88 19.35 11.07 7.90
C ASN A 88 20.53 12.00 8.28
N SER A 89 21.61 11.38 8.78
CA SER A 89 22.83 12.07 9.21
C SER A 89 24.05 11.18 8.98
N LYS A 90 25.15 11.81 8.60
CA LYS A 90 26.42 11.11 8.37
C LYS A 90 26.89 10.35 9.61
N SER A 91 27.25 9.08 9.41
CA SER A 91 27.71 8.19 10.47
C SER A 91 26.69 8.00 11.61
N GLY A 92 25.40 8.15 11.29
CA GLY A 92 24.30 8.04 12.24
C GLY A 92 23.60 6.68 12.27
N ASN A 93 23.86 5.78 11.31
CA ASN A 93 23.24 4.46 11.28
C ASN A 93 23.72 3.61 12.47
N LYS A 94 22.89 2.68 12.93
CA LYS A 94 23.20 1.86 14.11
C LYS A 94 22.85 0.39 13.92
N LEU A 95 23.75 -0.49 14.33
CA LEU A 95 23.56 -1.94 14.39
C LEU A 95 23.54 -2.42 15.84
N TYR A 96 22.47 -3.10 16.21
CA TYR A 96 22.21 -3.64 17.54
C TYR A 96 22.18 -5.15 17.49
N LEU A 97 23.15 -5.80 18.14
CA LEU A 97 23.20 -7.24 18.32
C LEU A 97 22.22 -7.66 19.42
N ASN A 98 21.31 -8.58 19.13
CA ASN A 98 20.36 -9.12 20.08
C ASN A 98 21.07 -10.09 21.05
N LYS A 99 20.88 -9.88 22.35
CA LYS A 99 21.44 -10.72 23.42
C LYS A 99 20.39 -11.64 24.06
N GLY A 100 19.15 -11.60 23.57
CA GLY A 100 17.99 -12.27 24.14
C GLY A 100 17.25 -11.39 25.16
N ASP A 101 16.01 -11.76 25.48
CA ASP A 101 15.17 -11.09 26.49
C ASP A 101 15.03 -9.56 26.29
N PHE A 102 14.99 -9.13 25.02
CA PHE A 102 14.97 -7.73 24.58
C PHE A 102 16.16 -6.91 25.04
N GLU A 103 17.32 -7.50 25.32
CA GLU A 103 18.55 -6.77 25.60
C GLU A 103 19.42 -6.74 24.35
N PHE A 104 19.89 -5.55 23.95
CA PHE A 104 20.69 -5.37 22.75
C PHE A 104 22.06 -4.75 23.07
N GLU A 105 23.04 -4.98 22.20
CA GLU A 105 24.37 -4.39 22.26
C GLU A 105 24.61 -3.55 21.00
N ASP A 106 24.89 -2.25 21.14
CA ASP A 106 25.33 -1.41 20.01
C ASP A 106 26.74 -1.87 19.57
N ILE A 107 26.81 -2.56 18.44
CA ILE A 107 28.07 -3.05 17.85
C ILE A 107 28.52 -2.20 16.67
N THR A 108 27.89 -1.05 16.41
CA THR A 108 28.07 -0.25 15.18
C THR A 108 29.55 0.04 14.86
N ASP A 109 30.32 0.51 15.84
CA ASP A 109 31.72 0.88 15.65
C ASP A 109 32.59 -0.36 15.40
N LYS A 110 32.32 -1.45 16.13
CA LYS A 110 33.00 -2.73 15.95
C LYS A 110 32.68 -3.31 14.56
N ALA A 111 31.44 -3.19 14.13
CA ALA A 111 30.92 -3.71 12.88
C ALA A 111 31.35 -2.89 11.67
N ALA A 112 31.75 -1.62 11.86
CA ALA A 112 32.12 -0.66 10.81
C ALA A 112 30.98 -0.28 9.85
N VAL A 113 29.75 -0.19 10.40
CA VAL A 113 28.51 0.00 9.61
C VAL A 113 27.77 1.31 9.89
N ALA A 114 28.44 2.33 10.44
CA ALA A 114 27.82 3.60 10.82
C ALA A 114 27.26 4.42 9.63
N GLY A 115 27.63 4.12 8.39
CA GLY A 115 27.29 4.92 7.22
C GLY A 115 28.29 6.06 6.96
N VAL A 116 28.49 6.41 5.68
CA VAL A 116 29.30 7.58 5.28
C VAL A 116 28.51 8.63 4.51
N SER A 117 27.31 8.27 4.05
CA SER A 117 26.39 9.17 3.35
C SER A 117 25.73 10.15 4.31
N ASP A 118 25.48 11.37 3.83
CA ASP A 118 24.83 12.41 4.65
C ASP A 118 23.37 12.10 4.97
N TRP A 119 22.73 11.26 4.16
CA TRP A 119 21.32 10.93 4.25
C TRP A 119 21.07 9.48 3.83
N SER A 120 21.06 8.55 4.78
CA SER A 120 20.60 7.18 4.55
C SER A 120 19.07 7.12 4.62
N SER A 121 18.46 6.36 3.72
CA SER A 121 17.02 6.18 3.56
C SER A 121 16.63 4.75 3.93
N GLY A 122 16.45 3.86 2.96
CA GLY A 122 16.07 2.47 3.16
C GLY A 122 17.22 1.52 3.51
N VAL A 123 16.87 0.39 4.13
CA VAL A 123 17.81 -0.70 4.42
C VAL A 123 17.18 -2.07 4.12
N THR A 124 18.01 -2.96 3.56
CA THR A 124 17.69 -4.37 3.33
C THR A 124 18.83 -5.25 3.84
N MET A 125 18.49 -6.24 4.68
CA MET A 125 19.40 -7.32 5.06
C MET A 125 19.15 -8.54 4.17
N ALA A 126 20.16 -9.01 3.44
CA ALA A 126 20.08 -10.20 2.59
C ALA A 126 21.47 -10.81 2.42
N ASP A 127 21.58 -12.12 2.21
CA ASP A 127 22.83 -12.77 1.83
C ASP A 127 23.09 -12.54 0.34
N ILE A 128 23.76 -11.43 0.00
CA ILE A 128 23.90 -10.95 -1.37
C ILE A 128 25.00 -11.71 -2.10
N ASN A 129 26.02 -12.17 -1.38
CA ASN A 129 27.16 -12.90 -1.93
C ASN A 129 27.00 -14.44 -1.87
N GLY A 130 25.97 -14.95 -1.17
CA GLY A 130 25.66 -16.37 -1.06
C GLY A 130 26.53 -17.16 -0.09
N ASP A 131 27.15 -16.52 0.91
CA ASP A 131 28.07 -17.15 1.84
C ASP A 131 27.41 -17.69 3.13
N GLY A 132 26.11 -17.46 3.29
CA GLY A 132 25.30 -17.89 4.43
C GLY A 132 25.26 -16.90 5.59
N TYR A 133 25.74 -15.67 5.42
CA TYR A 133 25.58 -14.58 6.37
C TYR A 133 24.80 -13.43 5.73
N LEU A 134 23.95 -12.76 6.52
CA LEU A 134 23.23 -11.59 6.04
C LEU A 134 24.19 -10.39 5.88
N ASP A 135 24.22 -9.82 4.67
CA ASP A 135 24.82 -8.53 4.35
C ASP A 135 23.83 -7.39 4.61
N ILE A 136 24.31 -6.15 4.63
CA ILE A 136 23.45 -4.96 4.83
C ILE A 136 23.59 -4.02 3.64
N TYR A 137 22.51 -3.81 2.89
CA TYR A 137 22.43 -2.80 1.83
C TYR A 137 21.67 -1.57 2.31
N VAL A 138 22.30 -0.40 2.20
CA VAL A 138 21.75 0.89 2.65
C VAL A 138 21.57 1.81 1.45
N SER A 139 20.33 2.23 1.22
CA SER A 139 19.98 3.26 0.25
C SER A 139 20.34 4.65 0.80
N ALA A 140 20.76 5.56 -0.07
CA ALA A 140 21.10 6.92 0.30
C ALA A 140 20.62 7.95 -0.73
N VAL A 141 20.29 9.14 -0.22
CA VAL A 141 20.01 10.32 -1.06
C VAL A 141 21.29 11.13 -1.23
N SER A 142 21.63 11.42 -2.48
CA SER A 142 22.90 12.05 -2.85
C SER A 142 22.72 13.02 -4.00
N ASN A 143 23.70 13.92 -4.16
CA ASN A 143 23.79 14.85 -5.29
C ASN A 143 22.63 15.86 -5.38
N VAL A 144 22.02 16.19 -4.24
CA VAL A 144 20.95 17.18 -4.14
C VAL A 144 20.89 17.86 -2.78
N HIS A 145 20.43 19.11 -2.74
CA HIS A 145 20.39 19.95 -1.52
C HIS A 145 21.69 19.96 -0.70
N GLY A 146 22.85 19.79 -1.36
CA GLY A 146 24.16 19.69 -0.71
C GLY A 146 24.46 18.35 -0.04
N LEU A 147 23.55 17.36 -0.10
CA LEU A 147 23.77 16.00 0.37
C LEU A 147 24.81 15.28 -0.49
N GLN A 148 25.79 14.66 0.16
CA GLN A 148 26.83 13.84 -0.44
C GLN A 148 26.75 12.40 0.05
N GLY A 149 27.10 11.45 -0.80
CA GLY A 149 27.04 10.03 -0.47
C GLY A 149 26.88 9.14 -1.70
N HIS A 150 26.55 7.89 -1.42
CA HIS A 150 26.13 6.85 -2.35
C HIS A 150 25.44 5.73 -1.55
N ASN A 151 24.73 4.83 -2.23
CA ASN A 151 24.25 3.60 -1.61
C ASN A 151 25.45 2.76 -1.13
N GLN A 152 25.29 2.04 -0.02
CA GLN A 152 26.37 1.32 0.65
C GLN A 152 26.02 -0.15 0.79
N LEU A 153 27.00 -1.04 0.58
CA LEU A 153 26.85 -2.49 0.72
C LEU A 153 27.88 -2.97 1.72
N TYR A 154 27.43 -3.42 2.87
CA TYR A 154 28.27 -3.96 3.93
C TYR A 154 28.25 -5.48 3.84
N ILE A 155 29.34 -6.07 3.33
CA ILE A 155 29.51 -7.52 3.28
C ILE A 155 29.90 -8.05 4.66
N ASN A 156 29.19 -9.06 5.14
CA ASN A 156 29.43 -9.67 6.45
C ASN A 156 30.68 -10.55 6.42
N ASN A 157 31.63 -10.31 7.33
CA ASN A 157 32.87 -11.10 7.38
C ASN A 157 32.74 -12.38 8.23
N GLY A 158 31.57 -12.64 8.83
CA GLY A 158 31.30 -13.80 9.69
C GLY A 158 31.84 -13.69 11.12
N ASP A 159 32.34 -12.53 11.51
CA ASP A 159 32.94 -12.27 12.84
C ASP A 159 32.35 -11.02 13.54
N LEU A 160 31.13 -10.62 13.13
CA LEU A 160 30.43 -9.39 13.53
C LEU A 160 31.13 -8.10 13.05
N THR A 161 32.01 -8.21 12.05
CA THR A 161 32.53 -7.07 11.29
C THR A 161 32.04 -7.11 9.85
N PHE A 162 31.99 -5.93 9.22
CA PHE A 162 31.54 -5.81 7.84
C PHE A 162 32.55 -5.01 7.00
N THR A 163 32.52 -5.26 5.69
CA THR A 163 33.33 -4.56 4.69
C THR A 163 32.43 -3.82 3.71
N GLU A 164 32.49 -2.48 3.72
CA GLU A 164 31.81 -1.67 2.70
C GLU A 164 32.40 -1.98 1.31
N SER A 165 31.54 -2.40 0.38
CA SER A 165 31.92 -2.98 -0.91
C SER A 165 31.00 -2.54 -2.06
N ALA A 166 30.16 -1.51 -1.90
CA ALA A 166 29.18 -1.14 -2.93
C ALA A 166 29.81 -0.90 -4.30
N ALA A 167 30.92 -0.15 -4.35
CA ALA A 167 31.61 0.15 -5.61
C ALA A 167 32.25 -1.10 -6.25
N LEU A 168 32.73 -2.04 -5.42
CA LEU A 168 33.27 -3.31 -5.92
C LEU A 168 32.17 -4.14 -6.58
N TYR A 169 30.98 -4.15 -6.00
CA TYR A 169 29.81 -4.88 -6.48
C TYR A 169 29.01 -4.10 -7.53
N GLY A 170 29.34 -2.84 -7.84
CA GLY A 170 28.58 -2.02 -8.80
C GLY A 170 27.22 -1.55 -8.29
N LEU A 171 27.03 -1.49 -6.98
CA LEU A 171 25.79 -1.07 -6.31
C LEU A 171 25.93 0.27 -5.56
N ASP A 172 26.97 1.07 -5.86
CA ASP A 172 27.27 2.38 -5.29
C ASP A 172 26.49 3.53 -5.96
N PHE A 173 25.22 3.31 -6.32
CA PHE A 173 24.41 4.32 -6.96
C PHE A 173 24.33 5.61 -6.14
N ALA A 174 24.52 6.76 -6.79
CA ALA A 174 24.57 8.08 -6.17
C ALA A 174 23.46 8.99 -6.74
N GLY A 175 22.24 8.77 -6.27
CA GLY A 175 21.05 9.49 -6.68
C GLY A 175 20.01 9.57 -5.56
N PHE A 176 18.73 9.42 -5.89
CA PHE A 176 17.60 9.66 -4.99
C PHE A 176 17.00 8.34 -4.49
N SER A 177 17.86 7.44 -4.00
CA SER A 177 17.47 6.09 -3.58
C SER A 177 16.52 6.14 -2.38
N THR A 178 15.40 5.43 -2.50
CA THR A 178 14.45 5.26 -1.40
C THR A 178 14.65 3.93 -0.70
N GLN A 179 14.62 2.82 -1.44
CA GLN A 179 14.74 1.46 -0.91
C GLN A 179 15.21 0.49 -1.99
N ALA A 180 15.76 -0.66 -1.62
CA ALA A 180 16.07 -1.75 -2.55
C ALA A 180 15.49 -3.08 -2.08
N VAL A 181 15.23 -3.98 -3.02
CA VAL A 181 14.84 -5.37 -2.78
C VAL A 181 15.78 -6.30 -3.53
N PHE A 182 16.12 -7.42 -2.88
CA PHE A 182 16.96 -8.46 -3.47
C PHE A 182 16.12 -9.72 -3.72
N PHE A 183 16.07 -10.19 -4.96
CA PHE A 183 15.27 -11.35 -5.39
C PHE A 183 15.80 -11.93 -6.71
N ASP A 184 15.49 -13.20 -6.99
CA ASP A 184 15.96 -13.93 -8.18
C ASP A 184 14.96 -13.74 -9.34
N TYR A 185 15.06 -12.64 -10.10
CA TYR A 185 14.03 -12.25 -11.08
C TYR A 185 14.05 -13.10 -12.35
N ASP A 186 15.20 -13.69 -12.69
CA ASP A 186 15.40 -14.51 -13.89
C ASP A 186 15.58 -16.03 -13.60
N ARG A 187 15.52 -16.42 -12.32
CA ARG A 187 15.58 -17.81 -11.80
C ARG A 187 16.90 -18.51 -12.07
N ASP A 188 18.01 -17.79 -12.07
CA ASP A 188 19.34 -18.36 -12.25
C ASP A 188 19.99 -18.82 -10.92
N GLY A 189 19.36 -18.50 -9.78
CA GLY A 189 19.71 -18.99 -8.45
C GLY A 189 20.62 -18.07 -7.64
N ASP A 190 20.84 -16.84 -8.10
CA ASP A 190 21.39 -15.75 -7.30
C ASP A 190 20.38 -14.60 -7.10
N LEU A 191 20.70 -13.66 -6.22
CA LEU A 191 19.80 -12.54 -5.89
C LEU A 191 20.20 -11.30 -6.68
N ASP A 192 19.30 -10.83 -7.53
CA ASP A 192 19.37 -9.57 -8.23
C ASP A 192 18.88 -8.41 -7.37
N CYS A 193 19.05 -7.17 -7.83
CA CYS A 193 18.67 -5.98 -7.05
C CYS A 193 17.77 -5.05 -7.85
N TYR A 194 16.57 -4.78 -7.33
CA TYR A 194 15.75 -3.67 -7.79
C TYR A 194 15.89 -2.50 -6.81
N LEU A 195 16.32 -1.35 -7.32
CA LEU A 195 16.52 -0.11 -6.58
C LEU A 195 15.44 0.91 -6.94
N LEU A 196 14.60 1.21 -5.96
CA LEU A 196 13.57 2.24 -6.04
C LEU A 196 14.18 3.62 -5.82
N ASN A 197 13.86 4.56 -6.71
CA ASN A 197 14.26 5.96 -6.59
C ASN A 197 13.05 6.89 -6.60
N HIS A 198 13.15 7.99 -5.88
CA HIS A 198 12.20 9.09 -6.00
C HIS A 198 12.74 10.19 -6.92
N SER A 199 11.92 11.21 -7.13
CA SER A 199 12.23 12.36 -7.97
C SER A 199 11.82 13.66 -7.29
N GLU A 200 12.43 14.77 -7.75
CA GLU A 200 12.14 16.11 -7.26
C GLU A 200 11.28 16.86 -8.28
N ARG A 201 10.37 17.73 -7.81
CA ARG A 201 9.48 18.61 -8.59
C ARG A 201 8.19 17.95 -9.14
N PRO A 202 7.35 17.36 -8.27
CA PRO A 202 6.05 16.79 -8.67
C PRO A 202 5.18 17.76 -9.47
N HIS A 203 5.06 19.01 -9.03
CA HIS A 203 4.18 20.01 -9.67
C HIS A 203 4.64 20.49 -11.05
N ALA A 204 5.90 20.26 -11.44
CA ALA A 204 6.41 20.62 -12.76
C ALA A 204 6.14 19.54 -13.82
N ASN A 205 5.64 18.36 -13.40
CA ASN A 205 5.75 17.11 -14.13
C ASN A 205 4.40 16.44 -14.41
N ILE A 206 3.27 17.17 -14.35
CA ILE A 206 2.01 16.68 -14.91
C ILE A 206 2.10 16.82 -16.44
N VAL A 207 2.60 15.76 -17.08
CA VAL A 207 2.91 15.72 -18.51
C VAL A 207 2.48 14.37 -19.08
N ASP A 208 2.45 14.26 -20.41
CA ASP A 208 2.13 13.02 -21.10
C ASP A 208 2.98 11.83 -20.60
N THR A 209 2.31 10.73 -20.25
CA THR A 209 2.93 9.53 -19.66
C THR A 209 3.94 8.83 -20.57
N SER A 210 4.02 9.13 -21.86
CA SER A 210 5.13 8.68 -22.73
C SER A 210 6.51 9.14 -22.23
N ASN A 211 6.56 10.18 -21.40
CA ASN A 211 7.77 10.63 -20.72
C ASN A 211 8.33 9.64 -19.68
N ARG A 212 7.58 8.60 -19.29
CA ARG A 212 8.08 7.49 -18.43
C ARG A 212 9.25 6.73 -19.07
N GLN A 213 9.40 6.82 -20.40
CA GLN A 213 10.51 6.20 -21.15
C GLN A 213 11.81 7.03 -21.16
N LYS A 214 11.79 8.25 -20.60
CA LYS A 214 12.98 9.08 -20.51
C LYS A 214 13.91 8.55 -19.43
N TYR A 215 15.21 8.60 -19.71
CA TYR A 215 16.24 8.28 -18.71
C TYR A 215 16.61 9.52 -17.92
N ASP A 216 16.67 9.39 -16.60
CA ASP A 216 17.26 10.36 -15.68
C ASP A 216 18.41 9.69 -14.91
N ALA A 217 19.54 10.38 -14.77
CA ALA A 217 20.74 9.78 -14.17
C ALA A 217 20.73 9.71 -12.65
N LYS A 218 19.89 10.50 -11.97
CA LYS A 218 19.83 10.60 -10.51
C LYS A 218 18.58 9.95 -9.92
N SER A 219 17.58 9.73 -10.75
CA SER A 219 16.25 9.24 -10.37
C SER A 219 15.78 8.13 -11.34
N GLY A 220 14.52 7.73 -11.19
CA GLY A 220 13.96 6.58 -11.87
C GLY A 220 14.54 5.27 -11.36
N ASP A 221 13.78 4.19 -11.48
CA ASP A 221 14.15 2.94 -10.85
C ASP A 221 15.28 2.24 -11.60
N ARG A 222 15.92 1.29 -10.94
CA ARG A 222 16.99 0.48 -11.52
C ARG A 222 16.78 -0.99 -11.22
N LEU A 223 17.00 -1.85 -12.21
CA LEU A 223 17.15 -3.28 -12.04
C LEU A 223 18.58 -3.69 -12.39
N TYR A 224 19.23 -4.33 -11.44
CA TYR A 224 20.59 -4.82 -11.55
C TYR A 224 20.60 -6.34 -11.52
N ARG A 225 21.08 -6.97 -12.60
CA ARG A 225 21.34 -8.42 -12.61
C ARG A 225 22.63 -8.73 -11.84
N ASN A 226 22.63 -9.76 -11.02
CA ASN A 226 23.78 -10.21 -10.27
C ASN A 226 24.75 -11.02 -11.16
N ASP A 227 25.72 -10.32 -11.76
CA ASP A 227 26.74 -10.95 -12.60
C ASP A 227 28.00 -11.37 -11.79
N MET A 228 27.88 -11.64 -10.48
CA MET A 228 29.01 -12.00 -9.61
C MET A 228 29.70 -13.31 -10.02
N ASN A 229 28.95 -14.25 -10.60
CA ASN A 229 29.45 -15.52 -11.14
C ASN A 229 30.08 -15.39 -12.54
N THR A 230 30.03 -14.21 -13.15
CA THR A 230 30.58 -13.96 -14.48
C THR A 230 32.00 -13.40 -14.42
N ALA A 231 32.60 -13.13 -15.59
CA ALA A 231 33.89 -12.44 -15.66
C ALA A 231 33.82 -10.98 -15.17
N SER A 232 32.63 -10.36 -15.12
CA SER A 232 32.45 -8.98 -14.68
C SER A 232 32.56 -8.83 -13.16
N LYS A 233 32.14 -9.86 -12.40
CA LYS A 233 32.15 -9.93 -10.93
C LYS A 233 31.52 -8.72 -10.25
N LYS A 234 30.37 -8.30 -10.75
CA LYS A 234 29.60 -7.17 -10.22
C LYS A 234 28.14 -7.28 -10.63
N PHE A 235 27.30 -6.45 -10.05
CA PHE A 235 25.94 -6.21 -10.53
C PHE A 235 25.97 -5.34 -11.79
N THR A 236 25.10 -5.68 -12.75
CA THR A 236 24.98 -4.99 -14.05
C THR A 236 23.59 -4.37 -14.17
N ASP A 237 23.52 -3.06 -14.40
CA ASP A 237 22.27 -2.37 -14.71
C ASP A 237 21.69 -2.90 -16.04
N VAL A 238 20.52 -3.53 -15.95
CA VAL A 238 19.76 -4.10 -17.08
C VAL A 238 18.40 -3.44 -17.23
N SER A 239 18.17 -2.31 -16.56
CA SER A 239 16.85 -1.67 -16.43
C SER A 239 16.17 -1.43 -17.78
N LYS A 240 16.93 -0.91 -18.75
CA LYS A 240 16.41 -0.58 -20.08
C LYS A 240 16.05 -1.84 -20.86
N GLU A 241 16.90 -2.85 -20.82
CA GLU A 241 16.69 -4.15 -21.48
C GLU A 241 15.50 -4.89 -20.85
N ALA A 242 15.34 -4.77 -19.54
CA ALA A 242 14.26 -5.38 -18.77
C ALA A 242 12.94 -4.61 -18.85
N GLY A 243 12.92 -3.38 -19.38
CA GLY A 243 11.70 -2.58 -19.54
C GLY A 243 11.27 -1.80 -18.28
N ILE A 244 12.19 -1.57 -17.34
CA ILE A 244 11.96 -0.77 -16.12
C ILE A 244 12.05 0.72 -16.45
N TYR A 245 11.13 1.52 -15.91
CA TYR A 245 11.13 2.96 -16.13
C TYR A 245 12.26 3.64 -15.34
N GLN A 246 13.09 4.39 -16.05
CA GLN A 246 14.24 5.11 -15.50
C GLN A 246 14.03 6.62 -15.50
N SER A 247 12.76 7.06 -15.44
CA SER A 247 12.37 8.46 -15.61
C SER A 247 12.23 9.19 -14.28
N SER A 248 12.46 10.50 -14.31
CA SER A 248 12.19 11.40 -13.18
C SER A 248 10.71 11.67 -12.92
N LEU A 249 9.82 10.98 -13.65
CA LEU A 249 8.40 10.96 -13.33
C LEU A 249 8.06 10.00 -12.18
N GLY A 250 8.92 9.02 -11.89
CA GLY A 250 8.73 8.14 -10.73
C GLY A 250 9.04 8.86 -9.40
N TYR A 251 8.09 8.80 -8.47
CA TYR A 251 8.20 9.31 -7.09
C TYR A 251 8.14 8.13 -6.12
N GLY A 252 9.02 7.14 -6.34
CA GLY A 252 8.99 5.86 -5.67
C GLY A 252 9.17 5.94 -4.15
N LEU A 253 8.14 5.52 -3.41
CA LEU A 253 8.13 5.42 -1.95
C LEU A 253 7.84 3.99 -1.43
N GLY A 254 7.08 3.20 -2.17
CA GLY A 254 6.72 1.82 -1.82
C GLY A 254 7.32 0.81 -2.79
N LEU A 255 7.81 -0.32 -2.27
CA LEU A 255 8.39 -1.40 -3.07
C LEU A 255 7.99 -2.76 -2.49
N GLY A 256 7.23 -3.52 -3.28
CA GLY A 256 6.85 -4.90 -2.98
C GLY A 256 7.19 -5.79 -4.16
N VAL A 257 7.63 -7.01 -3.88
CA VAL A 257 7.91 -8.05 -4.88
C VAL A 257 7.18 -9.31 -4.46
N ALA A 258 6.49 -9.95 -5.39
CA ALA A 258 5.80 -11.22 -5.15
C ALA A 258 5.28 -11.82 -6.47
N ASP A 259 4.93 -13.09 -6.46
CA ASP A 259 4.21 -13.76 -7.55
C ASP A 259 2.72 -13.42 -7.48
N ILE A 260 2.38 -12.19 -7.86
CA ILE A 260 1.06 -11.58 -7.65
C ILE A 260 -0.02 -12.29 -8.48
N ASN A 261 0.36 -12.81 -9.65
CA ASN A 261 -0.55 -13.49 -10.58
C ASN A 261 -0.55 -15.02 -10.44
N ASN A 262 0.25 -15.59 -9.52
CA ASN A 262 0.42 -17.03 -9.33
C ASN A 262 0.83 -17.76 -10.62
N ASP A 263 1.74 -17.20 -11.42
CA ASP A 263 2.35 -17.86 -12.59
C ASP A 263 3.74 -18.45 -12.32
N GLY A 264 4.24 -18.21 -11.12
CA GLY A 264 5.52 -18.66 -10.62
C GLY A 264 6.61 -17.60 -10.66
N TRP A 265 6.47 -16.55 -11.46
CA TRP A 265 7.47 -15.49 -11.60
C TRP A 265 7.14 -14.35 -10.65
N ASP A 266 8.17 -13.84 -9.99
CA ASP A 266 7.98 -12.73 -9.06
C ASP A 266 7.88 -11.42 -9.85
N ASP A 267 6.78 -10.70 -9.62
CA ASP A 267 6.45 -9.40 -10.16
C ASP A 267 6.90 -8.28 -9.20
N ILE A 268 6.89 -7.03 -9.68
CA ILE A 268 7.25 -5.85 -8.88
C ILE A 268 6.08 -4.87 -8.85
N TYR A 269 5.71 -4.42 -7.65
CA TYR A 269 4.76 -3.33 -7.42
C TYR A 269 5.47 -2.12 -6.80
N VAL A 270 5.35 -0.97 -7.47
CA VAL A 270 5.95 0.30 -7.05
C VAL A 270 4.87 1.29 -6.66
N GLY A 271 4.92 1.78 -5.43
CA GLY A 271 4.09 2.89 -4.95
C GLY A 271 4.74 4.23 -5.31
N ASN A 272 4.03 5.07 -6.08
CA ASN A 272 4.47 6.41 -6.44
C ASN A 272 3.67 7.49 -5.69
N ASP A 273 4.39 8.51 -5.23
CA ASP A 273 3.79 9.70 -4.64
C ASP A 273 3.17 10.64 -5.70
N PHE A 274 2.27 11.52 -5.28
CA PHE A 274 1.62 12.58 -6.06
C PHE A 274 0.66 12.13 -7.19
N HIS A 275 1.01 12.44 -8.45
CA HIS A 275 0.14 12.29 -9.61
C HIS A 275 0.59 11.18 -10.56
N GLU A 276 1.79 10.64 -10.32
CA GLU A 276 2.27 9.48 -11.05
C GLU A 276 1.52 8.25 -10.55
N ASN A 277 1.20 7.33 -11.45
CA ASN A 277 0.51 6.10 -11.06
C ASN A 277 1.50 5.18 -10.35
N ASP A 278 0.97 4.29 -9.52
CA ASP A 278 1.74 3.10 -9.13
C ASP A 278 2.08 2.27 -10.38
N TYR A 279 3.23 1.59 -10.35
CA TYR A 279 3.66 0.72 -11.44
C TYR A 279 3.52 -0.74 -11.03
N TYR A 280 2.92 -1.55 -11.89
CA TYR A 280 2.90 -3.00 -11.72
C TYR A 280 3.61 -3.67 -12.89
N TYR A 281 4.86 -4.05 -12.63
CA TYR A 281 5.74 -4.74 -13.55
C TYR A 281 5.51 -6.24 -13.47
N LEU A 282 4.76 -6.75 -14.43
CA LEU A 282 4.55 -8.18 -14.63
C LEU A 282 5.81 -8.81 -15.24
N ASN A 283 6.34 -9.86 -14.62
CA ASN A 283 7.52 -10.56 -15.11
C ASN A 283 7.17 -11.48 -16.28
N ASN A 284 7.79 -11.28 -17.44
CA ASN A 284 7.51 -12.08 -18.64
C ASN A 284 8.24 -13.44 -18.67
N GLY A 285 9.06 -13.75 -17.66
CA GLY A 285 9.81 -15.00 -17.56
C GLY A 285 10.95 -15.15 -18.57
N ASN A 286 11.39 -14.06 -19.18
CA ASN A 286 12.45 -14.01 -20.18
C ASN A 286 13.51 -12.92 -19.89
N GLY A 287 13.55 -12.45 -18.64
CA GLY A 287 14.41 -11.35 -18.20
C GLY A 287 13.85 -9.95 -18.49
N THR A 288 12.58 -9.84 -18.87
CA THR A 288 11.91 -8.55 -19.11
C THR A 288 10.60 -8.45 -18.33
N PHE A 289 10.14 -7.22 -18.13
CA PHE A 289 8.90 -6.89 -17.46
C PHE A 289 7.97 -6.11 -18.39
N SER A 290 6.67 -6.16 -18.11
CA SER A 290 5.66 -5.30 -18.72
C SER A 290 4.94 -4.52 -17.64
N GLU A 291 4.88 -3.19 -17.77
CA GLU A 291 4.02 -2.37 -16.92
C GLU A 291 2.56 -2.61 -17.33
N THR A 292 1.74 -3.08 -16.39
CA THR A 292 0.36 -3.55 -16.64
C THR A 292 -0.68 -2.94 -15.71
N GLY A 293 -0.29 -2.06 -14.78
CA GLY A 293 -1.17 -1.57 -13.73
C GLY A 293 -2.48 -1.00 -14.27
N ALA A 294 -2.41 -0.17 -15.31
CA ALA A 294 -3.59 0.46 -15.93
C ALA A 294 -4.63 -0.52 -16.49
N LYS A 295 -4.23 -1.78 -16.75
CA LYS A 295 -5.13 -2.84 -17.22
C LYS A 295 -5.77 -3.63 -16.08
N VAL A 296 -5.14 -3.63 -14.92
CA VAL A 296 -5.38 -4.58 -13.83
C VAL A 296 -6.05 -3.90 -12.61
N PHE A 297 -5.72 -2.64 -12.34
CA PHE A 297 -6.28 -1.85 -11.26
C PHE A 297 -7.27 -0.80 -11.78
N GLY A 298 -8.37 -0.60 -11.04
CA GLY A 298 -9.36 0.44 -11.37
C GLY A 298 -8.93 1.85 -10.99
N HIS A 299 -8.23 1.99 -9.86
CA HIS A 299 -7.65 3.24 -9.36
C HIS A 299 -6.58 2.97 -8.32
N TYR A 300 -5.80 4.01 -7.99
CA TYR A 300 -4.69 3.96 -7.05
C TYR A 300 -4.86 4.93 -5.88
N SER A 301 -3.98 4.78 -4.90
CA SER A 301 -3.65 5.84 -3.96
C SER A 301 -3.04 7.02 -4.72
N ARG A 302 -3.25 8.23 -4.22
CA ARG A 302 -2.63 9.43 -4.79
C ARG A 302 -1.22 9.60 -4.24
N PHE A 303 -1.06 9.46 -2.93
CA PHE A 303 0.22 9.59 -2.25
C PHE A 303 0.65 8.20 -1.79
N SER A 304 0.91 7.31 -2.74
CA SER A 304 1.27 5.91 -2.46
C SER A 304 2.64 5.86 -1.79
N MET A 305 2.65 5.81 -0.46
CA MET A 305 3.85 5.77 0.37
C MET A 305 4.35 4.33 0.48
N GLY A 306 4.45 3.73 1.67
CA GLY A 306 4.82 2.33 1.79
C GLY A 306 3.74 1.38 1.28
N ASN A 307 4.16 0.17 0.95
CA ASN A 307 3.27 -0.89 0.51
C ASN A 307 3.66 -2.24 1.10
N ASP A 308 2.72 -3.18 1.08
CA ASP A 308 2.97 -4.56 1.47
C ASP A 308 2.08 -5.51 0.68
N ILE A 309 2.54 -6.75 0.51
CA ILE A 309 1.87 -7.79 -0.29
C ILE A 309 1.71 -9.03 0.58
N ALA A 310 0.47 -9.50 0.74
CA ALA A 310 0.16 -10.72 1.49
C ALA A 310 -1.21 -11.29 1.09
N ASP A 311 -1.39 -12.60 1.28
CA ASP A 311 -2.69 -13.26 1.28
C ASP A 311 -3.36 -13.00 2.65
N TYR A 312 -4.07 -11.87 2.75
CA TYR A 312 -4.62 -11.43 4.06
C TYR A 312 -5.90 -12.19 4.42
N ASN A 313 -6.64 -12.68 3.43
CA ASN A 313 -7.92 -13.37 3.58
C ASN A 313 -7.82 -14.90 3.45
N ASN A 314 -6.59 -15.43 3.36
CA ASN A 314 -6.31 -16.86 3.30
C ASN A 314 -6.94 -17.59 2.10
N ASP A 315 -7.15 -16.90 0.98
CA ASP A 315 -7.70 -17.50 -0.25
C ASP A 315 -6.62 -18.02 -1.21
N GLY A 316 -5.34 -17.85 -0.86
CA GLY A 316 -4.19 -18.26 -1.66
C GLY A 316 -3.82 -17.29 -2.77
N GLN A 317 -4.49 -16.14 -2.86
CA GLN A 317 -4.17 -15.04 -3.76
C GLN A 317 -3.50 -13.90 -2.98
N LEU A 318 -2.44 -13.33 -3.53
CA LEU A 318 -1.78 -12.19 -2.88
C LEU A 318 -2.50 -10.89 -3.20
N ASP A 319 -2.74 -10.11 -2.15
CA ASP A 319 -3.34 -8.78 -2.19
C ASP A 319 -2.28 -7.71 -1.90
N ILE A 320 -2.58 -6.46 -2.26
CA ILE A 320 -1.65 -5.34 -2.15
C ILE A 320 -2.27 -4.22 -1.31
N ILE A 321 -1.61 -3.81 -0.24
CA ILE A 321 -1.95 -2.59 0.49
C ILE A 321 -0.96 -1.48 0.15
N THR A 322 -1.47 -0.29 -0.13
CA THR A 322 -0.69 0.96 -0.15
C THR A 322 -1.29 1.96 0.82
N VAL A 323 -0.44 2.74 1.47
CA VAL A 323 -0.88 3.76 2.43
C VAL A 323 -0.67 5.17 1.91
N ASP A 324 -1.54 6.08 2.36
CA ASP A 324 -1.63 7.50 2.02
C ASP A 324 -1.74 8.29 3.35
N MET A 325 -2.05 9.57 3.28
CA MET A 325 -2.13 10.50 4.39
C MET A 325 -3.55 10.96 4.76
N LEU A 326 -4.59 10.21 4.38
CA LEU A 326 -5.98 10.53 4.74
C LEU A 326 -6.19 10.47 6.27
N PRO A 327 -6.54 11.58 6.94
CA PRO A 327 -6.75 11.60 8.38
C PRO A 327 -8.07 10.94 8.80
N GLY A 328 -8.03 10.12 9.86
CA GLY A 328 -9.24 9.59 10.50
C GLY A 328 -9.89 10.56 11.50
N ASP A 329 -9.13 11.52 12.05
CA ASP A 329 -9.65 12.53 12.98
C ASP A 329 -10.43 13.62 12.23
N GLU A 330 -11.68 13.84 12.64
CA GLU A 330 -12.59 14.77 11.97
C GLU A 330 -12.05 16.21 11.90
N LYS A 331 -11.32 16.67 12.91
CA LYS A 331 -10.79 18.04 12.92
C LYS A 331 -9.67 18.18 11.91
N ILE A 332 -8.75 17.22 11.84
CA ILE A 332 -7.66 17.21 10.87
C ILE A 332 -8.23 17.01 9.45
N LEU A 333 -9.21 16.12 9.29
CA LEU A 333 -9.87 15.88 8.00
C LEU A 333 -10.50 17.15 7.43
N LYS A 334 -11.10 18.02 8.26
CA LYS A 334 -11.69 19.29 7.81
C LYS A 334 -10.68 20.32 7.33
N THR A 335 -9.42 20.19 7.71
CA THR A 335 -8.33 21.06 7.23
C THR A 335 -7.41 20.36 6.24
N TYR A 336 -7.69 19.10 5.86
CA TYR A 336 -6.90 18.33 4.90
C TYR A 336 -7.12 18.82 3.47
N GLY A 337 -6.08 19.39 2.85
CA GLY A 337 -6.16 20.05 1.55
C GLY A 337 -5.40 19.32 0.45
N SER A 338 -5.49 18.00 0.37
CA SER A 338 -4.68 17.20 -0.56
C SER A 338 -5.44 16.52 -1.70
N ASP A 339 -6.77 16.62 -1.70
CA ASP A 339 -7.56 16.20 -2.86
C ASP A 339 -7.29 17.08 -4.08
N GLU A 340 -7.46 16.47 -5.26
CA GLU A 340 -7.16 17.12 -6.52
C GLU A 340 -8.25 18.11 -6.94
N ASN A 341 -7.82 19.22 -7.53
CA ASN A 341 -8.75 20.09 -8.24
C ASN A 341 -9.34 19.33 -9.45
N PRO A 342 -10.67 19.36 -9.67
CA PRO A 342 -11.33 18.66 -10.77
C PRO A 342 -10.75 18.93 -12.17
N ASP A 343 -10.35 20.18 -12.48
CA ASP A 343 -9.77 20.52 -13.78
C ASP A 343 -8.42 19.81 -14.00
N ILE A 344 -7.58 19.74 -12.94
CA ILE A 344 -6.30 19.02 -12.98
C ILE A 344 -6.54 17.51 -13.09
N TYR A 345 -7.51 16.99 -12.34
CA TYR A 345 -7.91 15.59 -12.40
C TYR A 345 -8.32 15.19 -13.82
N GLN A 346 -9.16 15.99 -14.49
CA GLN A 346 -9.55 15.74 -15.88
C GLN A 346 -8.37 15.84 -16.83
N LEU A 347 -7.55 16.89 -16.73
CA LEU A 347 -6.34 17.07 -17.55
C LEU A 347 -5.40 15.85 -17.47
N LYS A 348 -5.25 15.23 -16.30
CA LYS A 348 -4.44 14.03 -16.13
C LYS A 348 -4.98 12.83 -16.91
N LEU A 349 -6.30 12.62 -16.82
CA LEU A 349 -6.97 11.46 -17.40
C LEU A 349 -7.10 11.57 -18.91
N THR A 350 -7.54 12.74 -19.42
CA THR A 350 -7.88 12.92 -20.83
C THR A 350 -6.65 13.21 -21.70
N ASP A 351 -5.74 14.06 -21.20
CA ASP A 351 -4.70 14.67 -22.04
C ASP A 351 -3.32 14.06 -21.80
N ASN A 352 -3.08 13.45 -20.64
CA ASN A 352 -1.75 12.98 -20.25
C ASN A 352 -1.66 11.45 -20.02
N GLY A 353 -2.78 10.72 -20.01
CA GLY A 353 -2.81 9.26 -19.94
C GLY A 353 -2.56 8.66 -18.54
N TYR A 354 -2.74 9.44 -17.48
CA TYR A 354 -2.73 8.94 -16.10
C TYR A 354 -4.02 8.18 -15.76
N GLN A 355 -4.05 7.51 -14.61
CA GLN A 355 -5.19 6.73 -14.15
C GLN A 355 -5.87 7.42 -12.95
N HIS A 356 -7.03 6.89 -12.55
CA HIS A 356 -7.78 7.40 -11.41
C HIS A 356 -6.96 7.25 -10.12
N GLN A 357 -6.91 8.30 -9.32
CA GLN A 357 -6.22 8.34 -8.02
C GLN A 357 -7.07 9.06 -6.98
N TYR A 358 -6.98 8.62 -5.73
CA TYR A 358 -7.69 9.21 -4.60
C TYR A 358 -6.78 9.28 -3.38
N SER A 359 -6.85 10.37 -2.61
CA SER A 359 -6.00 10.63 -1.45
C SER A 359 -6.42 9.78 -0.25
N LYS A 360 -6.16 8.47 -0.31
CA LYS A 360 -6.52 7.47 0.72
C LYS A 360 -5.72 6.19 0.52
N ASN A 361 -5.59 5.41 1.59
CA ASN A 361 -5.03 4.07 1.49
C ASN A 361 -5.84 3.24 0.47
N CYS A 362 -5.17 2.35 -0.25
CA CYS A 362 -5.80 1.42 -1.19
C CYS A 362 -5.45 -0.01 -0.82
N LEU A 363 -6.47 -0.86 -0.72
CA LEU A 363 -6.33 -2.31 -0.52
C LEU A 363 -6.83 -2.97 -1.80
N GLN A 364 -5.91 -3.34 -2.68
CA GLN A 364 -6.18 -4.05 -3.93
C GLN A 364 -6.35 -5.53 -3.61
N ARG A 365 -7.60 -5.98 -3.53
CA ARG A 365 -7.93 -7.40 -3.37
C ARG A 365 -7.85 -8.10 -4.72
N ASN A 366 -7.06 -9.16 -4.80
CA ASN A 366 -6.93 -10.00 -5.98
C ASN A 366 -8.24 -10.76 -6.23
N ASN A 367 -8.82 -10.63 -7.43
CA ASN A 367 -10.05 -11.34 -7.80
C ASN A 367 -9.77 -12.75 -8.35
N GLY A 368 -8.53 -13.22 -8.23
CA GLY A 368 -8.03 -14.47 -8.78
C GLY A 368 -6.96 -14.19 -9.82
N ASN A 369 -5.89 -15.00 -9.79
CA ASN A 369 -4.78 -15.07 -10.75
C ASN A 369 -4.12 -13.74 -11.17
N GLY A 370 -4.27 -12.67 -10.39
CA GLY A 370 -3.66 -11.36 -10.65
C GLY A 370 -4.09 -10.66 -11.94
N GLN A 371 -5.16 -11.13 -12.62
CA GLN A 371 -5.64 -10.48 -13.84
C GLN A 371 -6.57 -9.28 -13.56
N SER A 372 -7.16 -9.20 -12.37
CA SER A 372 -7.96 -8.05 -11.96
C SER A 372 -8.01 -7.92 -10.45
N PHE A 373 -8.14 -6.67 -9.98
CA PHE A 373 -8.21 -6.37 -8.55
C PHE A 373 -9.41 -5.47 -8.24
N SER A 374 -9.91 -5.60 -7.02
CA SER A 374 -10.90 -4.70 -6.45
C SER A 374 -10.28 -3.88 -5.33
N GLU A 375 -10.30 -2.56 -5.48
CA GLU A 375 -9.89 -1.67 -4.40
C GLU A 375 -11.00 -1.61 -3.34
N ILE A 376 -10.70 -2.03 -2.11
CA ILE A 376 -11.71 -2.23 -1.05
C ILE A 376 -11.34 -1.58 0.29
N ALA A 377 -10.38 -0.65 0.36
CA ALA A 377 -9.92 -0.09 1.64
C ALA A 377 -11.06 0.60 2.44
N LEU A 378 -11.98 1.29 1.74
CA LEU A 378 -13.16 1.89 2.37
C LEU A 378 -14.11 0.82 2.92
N LEU A 379 -14.36 -0.23 2.13
CA LEU A 379 -15.21 -1.35 2.53
C LEU A 379 -14.61 -2.11 3.71
N SER A 380 -13.28 -2.22 3.73
CA SER A 380 -12.52 -3.03 4.70
C SER A 380 -12.16 -2.26 5.98
N GLY A 381 -12.42 -0.95 6.03
CA GLY A 381 -12.17 -0.12 7.21
C GLY A 381 -10.74 0.39 7.39
N VAL A 382 -9.90 0.32 6.35
CA VAL A 382 -8.45 0.66 6.42
C VAL A 382 -8.06 1.86 5.55
N SER A 383 -9.03 2.65 5.06
CA SER A 383 -8.77 3.75 4.12
C SER A 383 -8.07 4.97 4.71
N ALA A 384 -8.10 5.16 6.04
CA ALA A 384 -7.66 6.38 6.70
C ALA A 384 -6.83 6.09 7.96
N THR A 385 -5.53 6.35 7.90
CA THR A 385 -4.56 6.15 9.00
C THR A 385 -3.67 7.36 9.23
N ASP A 386 -4.16 8.55 8.85
CA ASP A 386 -3.39 9.81 8.90
C ASP A 386 -2.11 9.69 8.06
N TRP A 387 -1.11 10.56 8.25
CA TRP A 387 0.14 10.57 7.46
C TRP A 387 0.94 9.27 7.62
N SER A 388 0.67 8.28 6.77
CA SER A 388 1.10 6.89 6.97
C SER A 388 2.36 6.55 6.19
N TRP A 389 3.22 5.69 6.74
CA TRP A 389 4.47 5.30 6.09
C TRP A 389 4.54 3.81 5.80
N ALA A 390 4.70 2.96 6.81
CA ALA A 390 4.94 1.52 6.63
C ALA A 390 3.69 0.69 6.99
N PRO A 391 2.99 0.09 6.01
CA PRO A 391 2.06 -1.00 6.26
C PRO A 391 2.82 -2.33 6.44
N LEU A 392 2.39 -3.18 7.37
CA LEU A 392 2.92 -4.53 7.56
C LEU A 392 1.76 -5.51 7.84
N PHE A 393 1.58 -6.49 6.95
CA PHE A 393 0.71 -7.64 7.20
C PHE A 393 1.44 -8.70 8.01
N ALA A 394 0.86 -9.07 9.16
CA ALA A 394 1.38 -10.10 10.05
C ALA A 394 0.27 -10.67 10.92
N ASP A 395 0.34 -11.94 11.29
CA ASP A 395 -0.57 -12.52 12.29
C ASP A 395 -0.04 -12.16 13.70
N LEU A 396 -0.56 -11.07 14.27
CA LEU A 396 -0.01 -10.46 15.50
C LEU A 396 -0.60 -11.09 16.75
N ASP A 397 -1.74 -11.77 16.66
CA ASP A 397 -2.37 -12.46 17.79
C ASP A 397 -2.39 -13.99 17.68
N ASN A 398 -1.75 -14.54 16.64
CA ASN A 398 -1.60 -15.96 16.34
C ASN A 398 -2.93 -16.70 16.08
N ASP A 399 -3.97 -16.04 15.55
CA ASP A 399 -5.26 -16.67 15.22
C ASP A 399 -5.36 -17.29 13.82
N GLY A 400 -4.32 -17.15 12.99
CA GLY A 400 -4.26 -17.64 11.62
C GLY A 400 -4.70 -16.62 10.57
N ASN A 401 -5.18 -15.44 10.96
CA ASN A 401 -5.52 -14.35 10.05
C ASN A 401 -4.43 -13.26 10.09
N LYS A 402 -4.28 -12.54 8.99
CA LYS A 402 -3.30 -11.45 8.93
C LYS A 402 -3.95 -10.19 9.51
N ASP A 403 -3.30 -9.62 10.50
CA ASP A 403 -3.54 -8.28 10.99
C ASP A 403 -2.73 -7.27 10.17
N LEU A 404 -3.06 -6.00 10.30
CA LEU A 404 -2.36 -4.91 9.61
C LEU A 404 -1.85 -3.89 10.63
N PHE A 405 -0.53 -3.68 10.62
CA PHE A 405 0.12 -2.56 11.28
C PHE A 405 0.35 -1.42 10.27
N VAL A 406 0.18 -0.17 10.68
CA VAL A 406 0.54 1.02 9.87
C VAL A 406 1.26 2.05 10.74
N SER A 407 2.52 2.37 10.43
CA SER A 407 3.20 3.51 11.07
C SER A 407 2.68 4.84 10.53
N SER A 408 2.63 5.87 11.39
CA SER A 408 2.01 7.14 11.04
C SER A 408 2.63 8.33 11.78
N GLY A 409 2.49 9.51 11.18
CA GLY A 409 2.88 10.80 11.71
C GLY A 409 3.95 11.50 10.87
N ILE A 410 3.90 12.83 10.84
CA ILE A 410 4.87 13.70 10.18
C ILE A 410 5.23 14.88 11.09
N LEU A 411 6.48 15.35 11.05
CA LEU A 411 6.91 16.44 11.94
C LEU A 411 6.04 17.69 11.80
N LYS A 412 5.72 18.06 10.56
CA LYS A 412 4.87 19.21 10.23
C LYS A 412 3.98 18.91 9.03
N ARG A 413 2.75 19.44 9.01
CA ARG A 413 1.75 19.23 7.94
C ARG A 413 1.77 20.37 6.92
N PRO A 414 2.38 20.20 5.74
CA PRO A 414 2.39 21.25 4.71
C PRO A 414 1.04 21.39 3.99
N VAL A 415 0.16 20.38 4.07
CA VAL A 415 -1.11 20.32 3.31
C VAL A 415 -2.35 20.76 4.09
N ASP A 416 -2.16 21.38 5.25
CA ASP A 416 -3.26 21.93 6.04
C ASP A 416 -3.80 23.21 5.37
N LEU A 417 -5.12 23.29 5.14
CA LEU A 417 -5.78 24.39 4.43
C LEU A 417 -5.64 25.74 5.13
N ASP A 418 -5.66 25.77 6.47
CA ASP A 418 -5.44 27.01 7.23
C ASP A 418 -3.99 27.47 7.08
N PHE A 419 -3.04 26.52 7.08
CA PHE A 419 -1.63 26.79 6.81
C PHE A 419 -1.37 27.26 5.38
N ILE A 420 -1.93 26.59 4.36
CA ILE A 420 -1.82 26.98 2.95
C ILE A 420 -2.32 28.41 2.75
N LYS A 421 -3.46 28.76 3.34
CA LYS A 421 -4.01 30.12 3.32
C LYS A 421 -3.08 31.13 4.00
N PHE A 422 -2.49 30.76 5.14
CA PHE A 422 -1.53 31.58 5.85
C PHE A 422 -0.27 31.85 4.99
N VAL A 423 0.37 30.81 4.45
CA VAL A 423 1.59 30.96 3.63
C VAL A 423 1.31 31.75 2.35
N SER A 424 0.17 31.57 1.70
CA SER A 424 -0.21 32.36 0.52
C SER A 424 -0.24 33.87 0.80
N SER A 425 -0.67 34.26 2.00
CA SER A 425 -0.64 35.65 2.45
C SER A 425 0.78 36.14 2.77
N LEU A 426 1.61 35.26 3.38
CA LEU A 426 3.02 35.56 3.66
C LEU A 426 3.85 35.70 2.39
N GLU A 427 3.66 34.85 1.38
CA GLU A 427 4.37 34.95 0.11
C GLU A 427 4.06 36.27 -0.59
N SER A 428 2.80 36.69 -0.57
CA SER A 428 2.39 37.99 -1.10
C SER A 428 3.15 39.12 -0.41
N GLN A 429 3.35 39.03 0.91
CA GLN A 429 4.16 39.97 1.69
C GLN A 429 5.66 39.85 1.37
N LYS A 430 6.22 38.64 1.25
CA LYS A 430 7.62 38.38 0.90
C LYS A 430 7.98 39.01 -0.45
N ARG A 431 7.12 38.85 -1.46
CA ARG A 431 7.27 39.47 -2.79
C ARG A 431 7.24 41.00 -2.72
N MET A 432 6.59 41.58 -1.72
CA MET A 432 6.53 43.04 -1.51
C MET A 432 7.70 43.59 -0.69
N THR A 433 8.21 42.84 0.29
CA THR A 433 9.20 43.35 1.27
C THR A 433 10.62 42.83 1.06
N GLY A 434 10.80 41.67 0.41
CA GLY A 434 12.09 41.00 0.23
C GLY A 434 12.69 40.39 1.50
N ASP A 435 11.89 40.17 2.54
CA ASP A 435 12.35 39.68 3.85
C ASP A 435 12.44 38.14 3.91
N ASN A 436 13.62 37.60 4.20
CA ASN A 436 13.86 36.17 4.33
C ASN A 436 13.44 35.60 5.71
N ASN A 437 13.13 36.44 6.71
CA ASN A 437 12.64 35.99 8.02
C ASN A 437 11.26 35.30 7.97
N LEU A 438 10.59 35.29 6.81
CA LEU A 438 9.25 34.74 6.64
C LEU A 438 9.24 33.20 6.53
N ASP A 439 10.36 32.57 6.19
CA ASP A 439 10.45 31.11 6.08
C ASP A 439 10.44 30.45 7.47
N ASP A 440 11.14 31.03 8.45
CA ASP A 440 11.09 30.60 9.85
C ASP A 440 9.67 30.72 10.43
N VAL A 441 8.97 31.82 10.10
CA VAL A 441 7.58 32.03 10.50
C VAL A 441 6.66 30.97 9.88
N ALA A 442 6.87 30.62 8.60
CA ALA A 442 6.11 29.56 7.95
C ALA A 442 6.34 28.20 8.65
N LEU A 443 7.59 27.84 8.94
CA LEU A 443 7.92 26.59 9.65
C LEU A 443 7.32 26.54 11.07
N GLU A 444 7.36 27.66 11.81
CA GLU A 444 6.77 27.74 13.14
C GLU A 444 5.25 27.55 13.10
N LYS A 445 4.58 28.14 12.10
CA LYS A 445 3.13 28.11 11.94
C LYS A 445 2.59 26.85 11.28
N MET A 446 3.45 26.06 10.64
CA MET A 446 3.05 24.77 10.08
C MET A 446 2.55 23.85 11.21
N PRO A 447 1.33 23.29 11.09
CA PRO A 447 0.74 22.46 12.14
C PRO A 447 1.58 21.22 12.43
N ASP A 448 1.50 20.77 13.68
CA ASP A 448 2.06 19.50 14.13
C ASP A 448 1.34 18.33 13.46
N GLY A 449 2.10 17.33 13.01
CA GLY A 449 1.56 16.12 12.38
C GLY A 449 1.78 14.85 13.19
N SER A 450 1.97 14.95 14.50
CA SER A 450 2.15 13.76 15.32
C SER A 450 0.90 12.87 15.32
N SER A 451 1.15 11.57 15.28
CA SER A 451 0.13 10.52 15.23
C SER A 451 0.57 9.34 16.12
N TYR A 452 -0.06 8.19 15.97
CA TYR A 452 0.31 6.92 16.57
C TYR A 452 0.32 5.81 15.52
N PRO A 453 1.06 4.71 15.72
CA PRO A 453 0.95 3.56 14.84
C PRO A 453 -0.41 2.89 14.97
N PHE A 454 -1.07 2.61 13.85
CA PHE A 454 -2.37 1.95 13.81
C PHE A 454 -2.20 0.43 13.81
N LEU A 455 -3.11 -0.25 14.49
CA LEU A 455 -3.21 -1.71 14.52
C LEU A 455 -4.63 -2.10 14.15
N PHE A 456 -4.76 -2.97 13.16
CA PHE A 456 -6.01 -3.46 12.64
C PHE A 456 -6.06 -4.98 12.77
N LYS A 457 -7.07 -5.49 13.46
CA LYS A 457 -7.31 -6.93 13.53
C LYS A 457 -8.08 -7.38 12.28
N GLY A 458 -7.52 -8.34 11.54
CA GLY A 458 -8.17 -8.94 10.38
C GLY A 458 -9.21 -9.99 10.78
N ASP A 459 -10.28 -10.13 10.00
CA ASP A 459 -11.30 -11.18 10.21
C ASP A 459 -11.10 -12.43 9.34
N GLY A 460 -10.05 -12.44 8.51
CA GLY A 460 -9.77 -13.49 7.53
C GLY A 460 -10.70 -13.46 6.31
N ASN A 461 -11.51 -12.42 6.11
CA ASN A 461 -12.37 -12.25 4.95
C ASN A 461 -12.10 -10.91 4.26
N LEU A 462 -12.88 -9.88 4.56
CA LEU A 462 -12.82 -8.56 3.90
C LEU A 462 -12.75 -7.41 4.88
N GLN A 463 -12.76 -7.67 6.20
CA GLN A 463 -12.94 -6.63 7.20
C GLN A 463 -11.77 -6.58 8.17
N PHE A 464 -11.41 -5.34 8.51
CA PHE A 464 -10.47 -5.03 9.56
C PHE A 464 -11.17 -4.21 10.64
N THR A 465 -10.78 -4.46 11.89
CA THR A 465 -11.22 -3.65 13.04
C THR A 465 -10.02 -2.90 13.60
N ASP A 466 -10.11 -1.57 13.71
CA ASP A 466 -9.08 -0.78 14.41
C ASP A 466 -9.06 -1.17 15.90
N VAL A 467 -7.97 -1.78 16.31
CA VAL A 467 -7.69 -2.25 17.66
C VAL A 467 -6.55 -1.46 18.32
N SER A 468 -6.11 -0.34 17.74
CA SER A 468 -5.03 0.51 18.26
C SER A 468 -5.24 0.91 19.72
N HIS A 469 -6.51 1.08 20.14
CA HIS A 469 -6.84 1.32 21.54
C HIS A 469 -6.63 0.10 22.44
N ASP A 470 -7.20 -1.03 22.05
CA ASP A 470 -7.20 -2.25 22.84
C ASP A 470 -5.81 -2.90 22.88
N TRP A 471 -5.03 -2.75 21.81
CA TRP A 471 -3.69 -3.31 21.65
C TRP A 471 -2.59 -2.37 22.12
N GLY A 472 -2.88 -1.08 22.34
CA GLY A 472 -2.08 -0.20 23.19
C GLY A 472 -1.35 0.95 22.50
N THR A 473 -1.39 1.05 21.17
CA THR A 473 -0.66 2.09 20.41
C THR A 473 -1.37 3.45 20.37
N SER A 474 -2.70 3.51 20.52
CA SER A 474 -3.47 4.78 20.45
C SER A 474 -3.08 5.88 21.45
N LYS A 475 -2.32 5.52 22.50
CA LYS A 475 -1.81 6.48 23.51
C LYS A 475 -0.43 7.03 23.16
N MET A 476 0.23 6.46 22.16
CA MET A 476 1.48 6.95 21.64
C MET A 476 1.26 8.29 20.92
N LYS A 477 2.34 9.06 20.77
CA LYS A 477 2.32 10.32 20.04
C LYS A 477 3.70 10.61 19.52
N GLY A 478 3.86 10.65 18.20
CA GLY A 478 5.16 10.86 17.57
C GLY A 478 5.10 10.86 16.05
N TYR A 479 6.26 10.68 15.44
CA TYR A 479 6.46 10.67 13.99
C TYR A 479 7.15 9.35 13.63
N TYR A 480 6.34 8.35 13.32
CA TYR A 480 6.78 6.97 13.16
C TYR A 480 6.93 6.66 11.67
N THR A 481 8.14 6.32 11.21
CA THR A 481 8.46 6.15 9.78
C THR A 481 8.61 4.67 9.43
N GLY A 482 9.81 4.20 9.05
CA GLY A 482 10.02 2.81 8.71
C GLY A 482 9.79 1.87 9.90
N ALA A 483 9.31 0.67 9.60
CA ALA A 483 9.00 -0.35 10.59
C ALA A 483 9.31 -1.75 10.04
N ALA A 484 9.64 -2.66 10.94
CA ALA A 484 9.85 -4.09 10.67
C ALA A 484 9.28 -4.92 11.82
N TYR A 485 9.02 -6.20 11.58
CA TYR A 485 8.65 -7.14 12.63
C TYR A 485 9.62 -8.33 12.69
N ALA A 486 9.76 -8.90 13.88
CA ALA A 486 10.44 -10.17 14.11
C ALA A 486 9.98 -10.74 15.47
N ASP A 487 10.11 -12.05 15.67
CA ASP A 487 10.04 -12.64 17.02
C ASP A 487 11.40 -12.42 17.71
N LEU A 488 11.55 -11.32 18.45
CA LEU A 488 12.85 -10.84 18.95
C LEU A 488 13.35 -11.64 20.16
N ASN A 489 12.47 -12.36 20.85
CA ASN A 489 12.80 -13.21 22.00
C ASN A 489 12.48 -14.70 21.77
N ASN A 490 12.09 -15.08 20.56
CA ASN A 490 11.72 -16.44 20.17
C ASN A 490 10.58 -17.03 21.04
N ASP A 491 9.60 -16.21 21.43
CA ASP A 491 8.43 -16.65 22.21
C ASP A 491 7.19 -17.01 21.37
N GLY A 492 7.29 -16.85 20.06
CA GLY A 492 6.25 -17.16 19.08
C GLY A 492 5.28 -16.02 18.82
N ASN A 493 5.48 -14.83 19.41
CA ASN A 493 4.74 -13.62 19.06
C ASN A 493 5.64 -12.65 18.29
N LEU A 494 5.11 -12.07 17.23
CA LEU A 494 5.84 -11.08 16.44
C LEU A 494 5.87 -9.74 17.18
N ASP A 495 7.07 -9.22 17.45
CA ASP A 495 7.32 -7.90 17.98
C ASP A 495 7.49 -6.88 16.85
N LEU A 496 7.35 -5.59 17.15
CA LEU A 496 7.52 -4.50 16.19
C LEU A 496 8.69 -3.60 16.56
N VAL A 497 9.47 -3.21 15.54
CA VAL A 497 10.57 -2.25 15.64
C VAL A 497 10.24 -1.08 14.73
N ILE A 498 10.27 0.14 15.26
CA ILE A 498 9.79 1.33 14.56
C ILE A 498 10.83 2.45 14.67
N SER A 499 11.24 2.99 13.53
CA SER A 499 12.05 4.20 13.44
C SER A 499 11.19 5.44 13.72
N ALA A 500 11.76 6.42 14.41
CA ALA A 500 11.06 7.66 14.75
C ALA A 500 11.95 8.88 14.52
N ILE A 501 11.35 9.96 14.01
CA ILE A 501 12.04 11.23 13.79
C ILE A 501 12.16 12.01 15.11
N ASN A 502 13.36 12.53 15.38
CA ASN A 502 13.67 13.38 16.53
C ASN A 502 13.25 12.78 17.89
N ALA A 503 13.19 11.44 17.96
CA ALA A 503 12.80 10.67 19.12
C ALA A 503 13.57 9.33 19.12
N GLN A 504 13.55 8.63 20.26
CA GLN A 504 14.12 7.28 20.33
C GLN A 504 13.30 6.32 19.47
N ALA A 505 13.98 5.37 18.81
CA ALA A 505 13.29 4.25 18.16
C ALA A 505 12.44 3.47 19.18
N VAL A 506 11.36 2.89 18.68
CA VAL A 506 10.35 2.21 19.49
C VAL A 506 10.46 0.71 19.27
N ILE A 507 10.56 -0.03 20.38
CA ILE A 507 10.40 -1.49 20.41
C ILE A 507 9.08 -1.79 21.09
N LEU A 508 8.14 -2.39 20.36
CA LEU A 508 6.87 -2.85 20.90
C LEU A 508 6.96 -4.36 21.13
N LYS A 509 7.02 -4.74 22.40
CA LYS A 509 6.92 -6.14 22.80
C LYS A 509 5.48 -6.61 22.66
N ASN A 510 5.28 -7.71 21.93
CA ASN A 510 4.01 -8.38 21.83
C ASN A 510 3.79 -9.30 23.04
N ASN A 511 2.71 -9.06 23.77
CA ASN A 511 2.28 -9.83 24.93
C ASN A 511 0.98 -10.61 24.64
N ALA A 512 0.70 -10.91 23.37
CA ALA A 512 -0.44 -11.73 22.99
C ALA A 512 -0.50 -13.03 23.82
N PRO A 513 -1.71 -13.50 24.17
CA PRO A 513 -1.84 -14.78 24.85
C PRO A 513 -1.18 -15.90 24.06
N ALA A 514 -0.51 -16.82 24.74
CA ALA A 514 0.14 -17.95 24.09
C ALA A 514 -0.88 -18.78 23.30
N LYS A 515 -0.76 -18.72 21.97
CA LYS A 515 -1.42 -19.58 21.00
C LYS A 515 -0.37 -20.37 20.23
N ASN A 516 -0.82 -21.41 19.55
CA ASN A 516 0.05 -22.22 18.73
C ASN A 516 0.49 -21.44 17.49
N ASN A 517 1.73 -21.66 17.07
CA ASN A 517 2.30 -21.05 15.89
C ASN A 517 3.32 -22.00 15.23
N ILE A 518 3.85 -21.60 14.08
CA ILE A 518 5.03 -22.21 13.47
C ILE A 518 5.85 -21.13 12.76
N SER A 519 7.16 -21.15 12.98
CA SER A 519 8.12 -20.42 12.16
C SER A 519 8.77 -21.34 11.13
N ILE A 520 8.94 -20.85 9.90
CA ILE A 520 9.59 -21.58 8.81
C ILE A 520 10.77 -20.76 8.30
N SER A 521 11.96 -21.36 8.40
CA SER A 521 13.18 -20.88 7.76
C SER A 521 13.51 -21.75 6.56
N PHE A 522 14.25 -21.21 5.61
CA PHE A 522 14.63 -21.92 4.39
C PHE A 522 16.14 -22.03 4.29
N LYS A 523 16.58 -23.14 3.68
CA LYS A 523 17.95 -23.36 3.27
C LYS A 523 17.97 -23.67 1.78
N GLY A 524 18.20 -22.63 0.98
CA GLY A 524 18.34 -22.71 -0.47
C GLY A 524 19.66 -23.33 -0.92
N ASN A 525 19.77 -23.54 -2.22
CA ASN A 525 21.00 -23.94 -2.90
C ASN A 525 21.66 -22.73 -3.58
N GLY A 526 22.95 -22.82 -3.89
CA GLY A 526 23.64 -21.77 -4.65
C GLY A 526 23.79 -20.49 -3.84
N MET A 527 23.56 -19.34 -4.48
CA MET A 527 23.75 -18.02 -3.87
C MET A 527 22.49 -17.50 -3.17
N ASN A 528 21.30 -18.00 -3.50
CA ASN A 528 20.09 -17.72 -2.74
C ASN A 528 19.98 -18.64 -1.50
N SER A 529 20.92 -18.49 -0.56
CA SER A 529 21.09 -19.44 0.55
C SER A 529 19.94 -19.45 1.57
N PHE A 530 19.23 -18.32 1.71
CA PHE A 530 18.05 -18.14 2.55
C PHE A 530 16.72 -18.44 1.84
N GLY A 531 16.76 -18.82 0.55
CA GLY A 531 15.56 -19.18 -0.21
C GLY A 531 14.57 -18.03 -0.38
N ILE A 532 15.05 -16.80 -0.58
CA ILE A 532 14.21 -15.63 -0.87
C ILE A 532 13.36 -15.91 -2.10
N GLY A 533 12.06 -15.61 -2.03
CA GLY A 533 11.06 -15.98 -3.02
C GLY A 533 10.40 -17.35 -2.79
N ALA A 534 10.84 -18.14 -1.80
CA ALA A 534 10.16 -19.38 -1.44
C ALA A 534 8.73 -19.14 -0.95
N LYS A 535 7.81 -20.01 -1.39
CA LYS A 535 6.37 -19.95 -1.12
C LYS A 535 5.98 -21.10 -0.21
N ALA A 536 5.21 -20.82 0.85
CA ALA A 536 4.72 -21.82 1.77
C ALA A 536 3.19 -21.80 1.85
N TYR A 537 2.57 -22.91 1.47
CA TYR A 537 1.14 -23.17 1.58
C TYR A 537 0.90 -24.13 2.74
N LEU A 538 0.26 -23.63 3.79
CA LEU A 538 -0.05 -24.35 5.01
C LEU A 538 -1.48 -24.88 4.97
N PHE A 539 -1.65 -26.20 5.00
CA PHE A 539 -2.96 -26.83 5.02
C PHE A 539 -3.29 -27.35 6.41
N THR A 540 -4.40 -26.89 6.94
CA THR A 540 -4.94 -27.33 8.22
C THR A 540 -6.42 -27.66 8.09
N LYS A 541 -7.01 -28.19 9.16
CA LYS A 541 -8.46 -28.36 9.26
C LYS A 541 -9.24 -27.05 9.23
N SER A 542 -8.61 -25.93 9.55
CA SER A 542 -9.22 -24.60 9.55
C SER A 542 -9.18 -23.93 8.17
N GLY A 543 -8.35 -24.42 7.24
CA GLY A 543 -8.19 -23.85 5.92
C GLY A 543 -6.74 -23.80 5.45
N LEU A 544 -6.54 -23.09 4.34
CA LEU A 544 -5.24 -22.72 3.79
C LEU A 544 -4.71 -21.49 4.52
N GLN A 545 -3.40 -21.38 4.65
CA GLN A 545 -2.71 -20.11 4.82
C GLN A 545 -1.55 -20.07 3.82
N TYR A 546 -1.31 -18.93 3.18
CA TYR A 546 -0.20 -18.75 2.24
C TYR A 546 0.67 -17.57 2.66
N GLN A 547 1.99 -17.73 2.53
CA GLN A 547 2.97 -16.65 2.58
C GLN A 547 4.12 -16.92 1.61
N GLN A 548 4.71 -15.85 1.08
CA GLN A 548 5.94 -15.85 0.28
C GLN A 548 7.04 -15.11 1.04
N LEU A 549 8.26 -15.66 1.06
CA LEU A 549 9.38 -15.05 1.76
C LEU A 549 10.00 -13.92 0.94
N MET A 550 9.65 -12.69 1.28
CA MET A 550 10.25 -11.46 0.77
C MET A 550 10.60 -10.56 1.95
N LEU A 551 11.80 -9.98 1.93
CA LEU A 551 12.34 -9.26 3.10
C LEU A 551 11.93 -7.79 3.10
N THR A 552 12.03 -7.13 1.94
CA THR A 552 11.64 -5.73 1.76
C THR A 552 10.12 -5.61 1.77
N ARG A 553 9.60 -4.83 2.74
CA ARG A 553 8.17 -4.54 2.89
C ARG A 553 7.96 -3.27 3.71
N GLY A 554 6.77 -2.70 3.60
CA GLY A 554 6.39 -1.47 4.27
C GLY A 554 7.06 -0.25 3.63
N PHE A 555 7.85 0.48 4.42
CA PHE A 555 8.52 1.70 3.97
C PHE A 555 9.97 1.74 4.44
N GLN A 556 10.90 1.84 3.48
CA GLN A 556 12.35 1.94 3.74
C GLN A 556 12.94 0.78 4.56
N SER A 557 12.21 -0.30 4.77
CA SER A 557 12.50 -1.30 5.79
C SER A 557 12.52 -2.72 5.23
N SER A 558 13.09 -3.64 6.01
CA SER A 558 13.04 -5.07 5.74
C SER A 558 12.83 -5.86 7.03
N SER A 559 12.12 -6.99 6.92
CA SER A 559 11.84 -7.88 8.05
C SER A 559 12.66 -9.17 7.97
N ASP A 560 12.67 -9.89 9.09
CA ASP A 560 13.46 -11.09 9.31
C ASP A 560 13.16 -12.22 8.28
N ALA A 561 14.17 -13.03 7.98
CA ALA A 561 14.14 -14.07 6.93
C ALA A 561 13.41 -15.36 7.38
N ARG A 562 12.30 -15.21 8.09
CA ARG A 562 11.46 -16.29 8.62
C ARG A 562 9.99 -16.01 8.31
N LEU A 563 9.28 -17.01 7.81
CA LEU A 563 7.82 -16.98 7.73
C LEU A 563 7.22 -17.37 9.07
N HIS A 564 6.11 -16.75 9.44
CA HIS A 564 5.42 -16.98 10.71
C HIS A 564 3.93 -17.21 10.49
N PHE A 565 3.42 -18.34 10.96
CA PHE A 565 2.00 -18.69 10.85
C PHE A 565 1.40 -18.93 12.24
N GLY A 566 0.35 -18.19 12.59
CA GLY A 566 -0.47 -18.54 13.74
C GLY A 566 -1.37 -19.74 13.44
N LEU A 567 -1.62 -20.53 14.46
CA LEU A 567 -2.37 -21.80 14.38
C LEU A 567 -3.51 -21.83 15.39
N ASP A 568 -3.74 -20.73 16.11
CA ASP A 568 -4.66 -20.62 17.24
C ASP A 568 -4.49 -21.77 18.24
N SER A 569 -5.37 -22.76 18.19
CA SER A 569 -5.40 -23.92 19.08
C SER A 569 -4.96 -25.22 18.42
N LEU A 570 -4.62 -25.20 17.12
CA LEU A 570 -4.24 -26.40 16.37
C LEU A 570 -2.87 -26.92 16.80
N ALA A 571 -2.82 -28.18 17.23
CA ALA A 571 -1.57 -28.81 17.67
C ALA A 571 -0.73 -29.41 16.53
N ASN A 572 -1.34 -29.62 15.36
CA ASN A 572 -0.68 -30.21 14.19
C ASN A 572 -1.20 -29.58 12.91
N ILE A 573 -0.31 -29.46 11.94
CA ILE A 573 -0.55 -29.05 10.56
C ILE A 573 -0.60 -30.31 9.70
N ASP A 574 -1.62 -30.42 8.83
CA ASP A 574 -1.84 -31.61 8.01
C ASP A 574 -0.72 -31.73 6.96
N SER A 575 -0.47 -30.64 6.23
CA SER A 575 0.66 -30.56 5.31
C SER A 575 1.13 -29.13 5.04
N ILE A 576 2.41 -29.00 4.71
CA ILE A 576 3.04 -27.78 4.22
C ILE A 576 3.60 -28.09 2.83
N LEU A 577 3.11 -27.39 1.82
CA LEU A 577 3.70 -27.38 0.49
C LEU A 577 4.67 -26.19 0.42
N VAL A 578 5.94 -26.47 0.12
CA VAL A 578 6.94 -25.45 -0.17
C VAL A 578 7.26 -25.48 -1.64
N VAL A 579 7.14 -24.34 -2.32
CA VAL A 579 7.57 -24.12 -3.70
C VAL A 579 8.77 -23.17 -3.68
N TRP A 580 9.88 -23.61 -4.25
CA TRP A 580 11.14 -22.87 -4.29
C TRP A 580 11.19 -21.93 -5.50
N PRO A 581 12.06 -20.90 -5.52
CA PRO A 581 12.17 -19.96 -6.64
C PRO A 581 12.40 -20.63 -8.01
N ASN A 582 13.16 -21.73 -8.03
CA ASN A 582 13.37 -22.55 -9.24
C ASN A 582 12.20 -23.50 -9.58
N GLN A 583 11.06 -23.33 -8.93
CA GLN A 583 9.81 -24.08 -9.09
C GLN A 583 9.85 -25.55 -8.67
N LYS A 584 10.97 -26.05 -8.12
CA LYS A 584 10.93 -27.33 -7.41
C LYS A 584 10.05 -27.20 -6.19
N TYR A 585 9.42 -28.30 -5.78
CA TYR A 585 8.57 -28.28 -4.60
C TYR A 585 8.82 -29.48 -3.68
N GLN A 586 8.36 -29.35 -2.45
CA GLN A 586 8.32 -30.44 -1.48
C GLN A 586 7.06 -30.35 -0.64
N VAL A 587 6.58 -31.51 -0.19
CA VAL A 587 5.42 -31.60 0.70
C VAL A 587 5.85 -32.25 2.02
N LEU A 588 5.71 -31.50 3.10
CA LEU A 588 5.96 -31.94 4.46
C LEU A 588 4.60 -32.25 5.11
N LYS A 589 4.48 -33.34 5.87
CA LYS A 589 3.18 -33.81 6.42
C LYS A 589 3.25 -34.03 7.92
N ASN A 590 2.12 -33.87 8.59
CA ASN A 590 1.96 -34.10 10.04
C ASN A 590 2.99 -33.30 10.87
N ILE A 591 3.02 -31.99 10.66
CA ILE A 591 4.01 -31.11 11.31
C ILE A 591 3.43 -30.64 12.65
N PRO A 592 4.11 -30.85 13.79
CA PRO A 592 3.65 -30.37 15.08
C PRO A 592 3.76 -28.85 15.18
N ALA A 593 2.78 -28.22 15.82
CA ALA A 593 2.85 -26.81 16.17
C ALA A 593 3.98 -26.52 17.19
N ASN A 594 4.36 -25.25 17.30
CA ASN A 594 5.34 -24.68 18.25
C ASN A 594 6.75 -25.28 18.11
N LYS A 595 7.09 -25.78 16.92
CA LYS A 595 8.43 -26.23 16.58
C LYS A 595 8.88 -25.53 15.30
N PRO A 596 9.95 -24.74 15.35
CA PRO A 596 10.54 -24.15 14.16
C PRO A 596 10.86 -25.23 13.13
N LEU A 597 10.58 -24.93 11.87
CA LEU A 597 10.82 -25.81 10.74
C LEU A 597 11.90 -25.20 9.83
N ILE A 598 12.86 -26.01 9.42
CA ILE A 598 13.84 -25.64 8.39
C ILE A 598 13.55 -26.46 7.13
N ALA A 599 12.96 -25.83 6.12
CA ALA A 599 12.81 -26.41 4.79
C ALA A 599 14.14 -26.33 4.02
N LYS A 600 14.50 -27.36 3.26
CA LYS A 600 15.78 -27.45 2.56
C LYS A 600 15.58 -27.78 1.10
N GLU A 601 16.06 -26.92 0.20
CA GLU A 601 15.79 -27.04 -1.23
C GLU A 601 16.32 -28.34 -1.83
N LYS A 602 17.42 -28.86 -1.29
CA LYS A 602 17.97 -30.17 -1.68
C LYS A 602 17.00 -31.34 -1.53
N ASP A 603 15.95 -31.19 -0.70
CA ASP A 603 14.93 -32.22 -0.46
C ASP A 603 13.72 -32.04 -1.41
N ALA A 604 13.71 -30.97 -2.23
CA ALA A 604 12.68 -30.69 -3.22
C ALA A 604 12.90 -31.44 -4.54
N SER A 605 11.79 -31.73 -5.22
CA SER A 605 11.78 -32.48 -6.48
C SER A 605 10.56 -32.10 -7.34
N GLY A 606 10.56 -32.51 -8.60
CA GLY A 606 9.51 -32.14 -9.55
C GLY A 606 9.53 -30.65 -9.89
N ILE A 607 8.54 -30.21 -10.66
CA ILE A 607 8.26 -28.80 -10.96
C ILE A 607 6.80 -28.56 -10.56
N PHE A 608 6.53 -27.44 -9.90
CA PHE A 608 5.20 -27.06 -9.47
C PHE A 608 4.38 -26.55 -10.65
N GLU A 609 3.13 -26.99 -10.75
CA GLU A 609 2.23 -26.73 -11.88
C GLU A 609 1.09 -25.80 -11.45
N TYR A 610 1.31 -24.48 -11.53
CA TYR A 610 0.36 -23.47 -11.06
C TYR A 610 -1.03 -23.60 -11.66
N VAL A 611 -1.14 -23.85 -12.97
CA VAL A 611 -2.44 -24.00 -13.66
C VAL A 611 -3.31 -25.11 -13.06
N SER A 612 -2.69 -26.15 -12.50
CA SER A 612 -3.42 -27.25 -11.85
C SER A 612 -3.81 -26.92 -10.42
N PHE A 613 -3.03 -26.08 -9.73
CA PHE A 613 -3.27 -25.70 -8.34
C PHE A 613 -4.24 -24.52 -8.22
N PHE A 614 -4.13 -23.56 -9.13
CA PHE A 614 -5.01 -22.40 -9.31
C PHE A 614 -5.75 -22.52 -10.65
N PRO A 615 -6.76 -23.39 -10.75
CA PRO A 615 -7.53 -23.52 -11.99
C PRO A 615 -8.25 -22.19 -12.29
N ALA A 616 -8.28 -21.81 -13.58
CA ALA A 616 -9.03 -20.63 -14.00
C ALA A 616 -10.51 -20.77 -13.62
N GLU A 617 -11.03 -19.79 -12.88
CA GLU A 617 -12.44 -19.79 -12.53
C GLU A 617 -13.32 -19.61 -13.77
N GLN A 618 -14.47 -20.27 -13.77
CA GLN A 618 -15.46 -20.08 -14.83
C GLN A 618 -16.13 -18.72 -14.65
N ALA A 619 -15.90 -17.81 -15.59
CA ALA A 619 -16.54 -16.50 -15.58
C ALA A 619 -18.08 -16.64 -15.48
N LEU A 620 -18.67 -15.92 -14.52
CA LEU A 620 -20.13 -15.89 -14.32
C LEU A 620 -20.87 -15.27 -15.51
N PHE A 621 -20.21 -14.37 -16.22
CA PHE A 621 -20.71 -13.68 -17.40
C PHE A 621 -19.79 -13.91 -18.59
N LYS A 622 -20.36 -13.94 -19.80
CA LYS A 622 -19.62 -14.00 -21.06
C LYS A 622 -19.74 -12.66 -21.76
N ASP A 623 -18.62 -12.07 -22.16
CA ASP A 623 -18.64 -10.91 -23.04
C ASP A 623 -19.16 -11.31 -24.43
N ILE A 624 -20.26 -10.68 -24.85
CA ILE A 624 -20.89 -10.87 -26.15
C ILE A 624 -20.85 -9.60 -27.01
N THR A 625 -20.08 -8.58 -26.61
CA THR A 625 -20.03 -7.26 -27.26
C THR A 625 -19.72 -7.38 -28.75
N GLU A 626 -18.72 -8.18 -29.13
CA GLU A 626 -18.36 -8.43 -30.53
C GLU A 626 -19.47 -9.19 -31.29
N GLN A 627 -20.15 -10.12 -30.63
CA GLN A 627 -21.23 -10.91 -31.23
C GLN A 627 -22.46 -10.03 -31.50
N VAL A 628 -22.80 -9.16 -30.56
CA VAL A 628 -23.95 -8.24 -30.66
C VAL A 628 -23.65 -7.10 -31.63
N ASN A 629 -22.39 -6.67 -31.70
CA ASN A 629 -21.91 -5.55 -32.52
C ASN A 629 -22.80 -4.30 -32.33
N PHE A 630 -23.00 -3.92 -31.06
CA PHE A 630 -23.91 -2.84 -30.69
C PHE A 630 -23.45 -1.51 -31.29
N PRO A 631 -24.24 -0.84 -32.16
CA PRO A 631 -23.75 0.24 -33.02
C PRO A 631 -23.71 1.61 -32.33
N TRP A 632 -23.63 1.65 -31.00
CA TRP A 632 -23.70 2.89 -30.22
C TRP A 632 -22.84 2.78 -28.96
N LYS A 633 -22.21 3.91 -28.62
CA LYS A 633 -21.42 4.06 -27.40
C LYS A 633 -21.83 5.37 -26.77
N HIS A 634 -22.09 5.34 -25.47
CA HIS A 634 -22.38 6.56 -24.73
C HIS A 634 -21.18 7.51 -24.81
N GLN A 635 -21.47 8.77 -25.09
CA GLN A 635 -20.50 9.85 -25.09
C GLN A 635 -21.04 10.92 -24.16
N GLU A 636 -20.42 10.99 -22.98
CA GLU A 636 -20.68 12.05 -22.01
C GLU A 636 -20.19 13.40 -22.55
N ASN A 637 -20.85 14.49 -22.13
CA ASN A 637 -20.44 15.84 -22.48
C ASN A 637 -19.47 16.44 -21.46
N GLU A 638 -18.73 17.46 -21.88
CA GLU A 638 -17.78 18.15 -21.02
C GLU A 638 -18.50 19.22 -20.17
N PHE A 639 -18.94 18.84 -18.98
CA PHE A 639 -19.45 19.77 -17.98
C PHE A 639 -19.05 19.38 -16.56
N ASP A 640 -18.49 20.34 -15.83
CA ASP A 640 -18.11 20.19 -14.44
C ASP A 640 -19.07 20.98 -13.53
N ASP A 641 -19.92 20.24 -12.79
CA ASP A 641 -20.81 20.78 -11.78
C ASP A 641 -20.10 21.67 -10.74
N PHE A 642 -18.88 21.29 -10.35
CA PHE A 642 -18.15 21.91 -9.26
C PHE A 642 -17.69 23.34 -9.60
N ASN A 643 -17.55 23.66 -10.90
CA ASN A 643 -17.25 25.02 -11.36
C ASN A 643 -18.42 25.99 -11.21
N PHE A 644 -19.65 25.49 -11.05
CA PHE A 644 -20.85 26.30 -10.84
C PHE A 644 -21.37 26.21 -9.40
N GLN A 645 -21.30 25.02 -8.80
CA GLN A 645 -21.75 24.73 -7.45
C GLN A 645 -20.63 24.05 -6.66
N TYR A 646 -19.63 24.83 -6.26
CA TYR A 646 -18.42 24.37 -5.55
C TYR A 646 -18.63 23.45 -4.34
N LEU A 647 -19.80 23.48 -3.71
CA LEU A 647 -20.10 22.69 -2.50
C LEU A 647 -21.11 21.56 -2.74
N ILE A 648 -21.44 21.25 -4.00
CA ILE A 648 -22.31 20.12 -4.29
C ILE A 648 -21.57 18.81 -3.96
N PRO A 649 -22.21 17.84 -3.29
CA PRO A 649 -21.52 16.62 -2.86
C PRO A 649 -21.23 15.64 -4.01
N HIS A 650 -22.01 15.68 -5.09
CA HIS A 650 -21.89 14.79 -6.24
C HIS A 650 -22.23 15.53 -7.53
N ALA A 651 -21.51 15.23 -8.61
CA ALA A 651 -21.88 15.66 -9.95
C ALA A 651 -23.31 15.21 -10.28
N GLN A 652 -24.12 16.14 -10.79
CA GLN A 652 -25.51 15.89 -11.19
C GLN A 652 -25.68 15.95 -12.71
N SER A 653 -24.71 16.48 -13.46
CA SER A 653 -24.71 16.50 -14.93
C SER A 653 -24.56 15.11 -15.54
N THR A 654 -23.80 14.21 -14.92
CA THR A 654 -23.36 12.94 -15.53
C THR A 654 -23.99 11.69 -14.88
N ARG A 655 -25.32 11.72 -14.66
CA ARG A 655 -26.03 10.62 -13.98
C ARG A 655 -26.46 9.48 -14.91
N GLY A 656 -26.37 9.69 -16.21
CA GLY A 656 -26.61 8.70 -17.25
C GLY A 656 -25.38 7.85 -17.58
N PRO A 657 -25.48 6.99 -18.61
CA PRO A 657 -26.72 6.59 -19.27
C PRO A 657 -27.47 5.54 -18.44
N LYS A 658 -28.81 5.64 -18.44
CA LYS A 658 -29.70 4.54 -18.02
C LYS A 658 -30.27 3.82 -19.23
N THR A 659 -30.76 2.61 -19.01
CA THR A 659 -31.30 1.75 -20.05
C THR A 659 -32.65 1.20 -19.61
N ALA A 660 -33.66 1.30 -20.48
CA ALA A 660 -34.96 0.69 -20.34
C ALA A 660 -35.10 -0.47 -21.33
N ILE A 661 -35.79 -1.53 -20.92
CA ILE A 661 -35.96 -2.76 -21.71
C ILE A 661 -37.44 -3.10 -21.80
N ALA A 662 -37.94 -3.39 -23.00
CA ALA A 662 -39.29 -3.91 -23.25
C ALA A 662 -39.35 -4.55 -24.65
N ASP A 663 -40.34 -5.41 -24.89
CA ASP A 663 -40.70 -5.85 -26.25
C ASP A 663 -41.64 -4.80 -26.86
N VAL A 664 -41.10 -3.86 -27.63
CA VAL A 664 -41.88 -2.70 -28.11
C VAL A 664 -42.66 -2.99 -29.39
N ASN A 665 -42.36 -4.09 -30.07
CA ASN A 665 -42.99 -4.48 -31.33
C ASN A 665 -43.80 -5.80 -31.26
N GLY A 666 -43.79 -6.47 -30.10
CA GLY A 666 -44.55 -7.68 -29.81
C GLY A 666 -43.98 -8.97 -30.43
N ASP A 667 -42.69 -9.02 -30.77
CA ASP A 667 -42.06 -10.19 -31.39
C ASP A 667 -41.44 -11.18 -30.40
N GLY A 668 -41.50 -10.87 -29.10
CA GLY A 668 -40.98 -11.67 -27.99
C GLY A 668 -39.49 -11.49 -27.72
N LEU A 669 -38.85 -10.48 -28.31
CA LEU A 669 -37.45 -10.13 -28.09
C LEU A 669 -37.32 -8.87 -27.22
N ASP A 670 -36.19 -8.73 -26.54
CA ASP A 670 -35.92 -7.58 -25.67
C ASP A 670 -35.39 -6.41 -26.53
N ASP A 671 -36.18 -5.35 -26.66
CA ASP A 671 -35.74 -4.08 -27.25
C ASP A 671 -35.20 -3.14 -26.17
N ILE A 672 -34.25 -2.30 -26.55
CA ILE A 672 -33.44 -1.53 -25.62
C ILE A 672 -33.54 -0.05 -25.95
N PHE A 673 -34.02 0.77 -25.02
CA PHE A 673 -33.80 2.21 -25.07
C PHE A 673 -32.65 2.60 -24.16
N THR A 674 -31.62 3.24 -24.69
CA THR A 674 -30.51 3.80 -23.90
C THR A 674 -30.60 5.31 -23.89
N CYS A 675 -30.48 5.90 -22.70
CA CYS A 675 -30.40 7.34 -22.50
C CYS A 675 -29.12 7.91 -23.11
N GLY A 676 -29.19 9.15 -23.60
CA GLY A 676 -28.04 9.89 -24.09
C GLY A 676 -27.73 11.12 -23.22
N ALA A 677 -26.45 11.48 -23.15
CA ALA A 677 -26.03 12.71 -22.49
C ALA A 677 -26.36 13.93 -23.36
N LYS A 678 -26.29 15.13 -22.79
CA LYS A 678 -26.51 16.37 -23.55
C LYS A 678 -25.59 16.45 -24.77
N GLY A 679 -26.19 16.59 -25.95
CA GLY A 679 -25.53 16.60 -27.26
C GLY A 679 -25.58 15.25 -27.98
N GLN A 680 -25.92 14.16 -27.27
CA GLN A 680 -26.13 12.82 -27.79
C GLN A 680 -27.56 12.37 -27.47
N ALA A 681 -28.42 12.17 -28.47
CA ALA A 681 -29.76 11.67 -28.17
C ALA A 681 -29.74 10.25 -27.60
N GLY A 682 -30.71 9.97 -26.72
CA GLY A 682 -31.10 8.61 -26.42
C GLY A 682 -31.52 7.83 -27.67
N VAL A 683 -31.40 6.51 -27.63
CA VAL A 683 -31.59 5.66 -28.80
C VAL A 683 -32.38 4.42 -28.44
N LEU A 684 -33.42 4.15 -29.24
CA LEU A 684 -34.13 2.87 -29.26
C LEU A 684 -33.46 1.89 -30.23
N PHE A 685 -33.21 0.68 -29.74
CA PHE A 685 -32.63 -0.43 -30.46
C PHE A 685 -33.60 -1.61 -30.46
N ILE A 686 -34.02 -2.02 -31.65
CA ILE A 686 -34.90 -3.17 -31.85
C ILE A 686 -34.05 -4.42 -32.05
N GLN A 687 -34.23 -5.41 -31.18
CA GLN A 687 -33.50 -6.67 -31.28
C GLN A 687 -33.94 -7.46 -32.51
N GLN A 688 -32.98 -8.06 -33.17
CA GLN A 688 -33.20 -8.93 -34.32
C GLN A 688 -33.03 -10.39 -33.90
N LYS A 689 -33.65 -11.32 -34.64
CA LYS A 689 -33.57 -12.77 -34.35
C LYS A 689 -32.15 -13.36 -34.33
N ASN A 690 -31.17 -12.67 -34.90
CA ASN A 690 -29.75 -13.03 -34.86
C ASN A 690 -29.00 -12.38 -33.66
N ALA A 691 -29.71 -11.81 -32.69
CA ALA A 691 -29.20 -11.08 -31.53
C ALA A 691 -28.45 -9.77 -31.83
N THR A 692 -28.52 -9.25 -33.06
CA THR A 692 -28.06 -7.89 -33.39
C THR A 692 -29.16 -6.86 -33.13
N PHE A 693 -28.81 -5.57 -33.11
CA PHE A 693 -29.75 -4.49 -32.85
C PHE A 693 -29.81 -3.50 -34.01
N LEU A 694 -31.02 -3.06 -34.35
CA LEU A 694 -31.26 -1.99 -35.33
C LEU A 694 -31.81 -0.76 -34.63
N GLN A 695 -31.22 0.39 -34.92
CA GLN A 695 -31.70 1.66 -34.42
C GLN A 695 -33.08 2.00 -35.03
N ALA A 696 -34.03 2.35 -34.16
CA ALA A 696 -35.38 2.80 -34.54
C ALA A 696 -35.61 4.27 -34.17
N ASP A 697 -36.54 4.91 -34.88
CA ASP A 697 -37.02 6.28 -34.60
C ASP A 697 -35.94 7.34 -34.36
N TYR A 698 -34.78 7.19 -35.04
CA TYR A 698 -33.63 8.08 -34.87
C TYR A 698 -33.99 9.57 -34.92
N LYS A 699 -34.82 9.99 -35.89
CA LYS A 699 -35.20 11.41 -36.04
C LYS A 699 -36.02 11.94 -34.86
N LEU A 700 -36.84 11.09 -34.23
CA LEU A 700 -37.68 11.46 -33.10
C LEU A 700 -36.80 11.77 -31.89
N PHE A 701 -35.96 10.81 -31.49
CA PHE A 701 -35.10 10.97 -30.33
C PHE A 701 -34.00 12.01 -30.57
N ASN A 702 -33.46 12.10 -31.79
CA ASN A 702 -32.46 13.13 -32.14
C ASN A 702 -32.99 14.57 -32.01
N ALA A 703 -34.31 14.79 -32.02
CA ALA A 703 -34.87 16.12 -31.76
C ALA A 703 -34.66 16.56 -30.30
N ASP A 704 -34.45 15.62 -29.40
CA ASP A 704 -34.30 15.82 -27.96
C ASP A 704 -32.85 15.69 -27.49
N SER A 705 -31.87 15.66 -28.41
CA SER A 705 -30.45 15.51 -28.09
C SER A 705 -29.87 16.63 -27.23
N ILE A 706 -30.60 17.74 -27.03
CA ILE A 706 -30.18 18.83 -26.13
C ILE A 706 -30.48 18.53 -24.66
N ALA A 707 -31.27 17.50 -24.35
CA ALA A 707 -31.57 17.09 -22.99
C ALA A 707 -30.51 16.12 -22.46
N GLU A 708 -30.37 16.11 -21.13
CA GLU A 708 -29.62 15.10 -20.39
C GLU A 708 -30.61 14.03 -19.93
N ASP A 709 -30.55 12.83 -20.50
CA ASP A 709 -31.45 11.73 -20.15
C ASP A 709 -30.87 10.94 -18.97
N VAL A 710 -31.47 11.06 -17.78
CA VAL A 710 -30.92 10.44 -16.55
C VAL A 710 -31.62 9.17 -16.12
N ASP A 711 -32.81 8.89 -16.65
CA ASP A 711 -33.55 7.65 -16.42
C ASP A 711 -34.58 7.41 -17.53
N ALA A 712 -35.00 6.16 -17.69
CA ALA A 712 -36.06 5.80 -18.63
C ALA A 712 -36.81 4.55 -18.16
N ILE A 713 -38.10 4.49 -18.49
CA ILE A 713 -38.92 3.29 -18.24
C ILE A 713 -39.94 3.09 -19.34
N PHE A 714 -40.20 1.81 -19.66
CA PHE A 714 -41.33 1.40 -20.47
C PHE A 714 -42.53 1.02 -19.60
N PHE A 715 -43.71 1.52 -19.94
CA PHE A 715 -44.97 1.21 -19.26
C PHE A 715 -46.17 1.56 -20.16
N ASP A 716 -47.35 1.01 -19.86
CA ASP A 716 -48.59 1.34 -20.58
C ASP A 716 -49.18 2.65 -20.03
N ALA A 717 -49.00 3.77 -20.74
CA ALA A 717 -49.39 5.09 -20.27
C ALA A 717 -50.86 5.41 -20.55
N ASN A 718 -51.49 4.76 -21.54
CA ASN A 718 -52.84 5.07 -22.03
C ASN A 718 -53.86 3.93 -21.86
N GLY A 719 -53.44 2.74 -21.42
CA GLY A 719 -54.26 1.55 -21.21
C GLY A 719 -54.45 0.68 -22.47
N ASP A 720 -53.65 0.85 -23.51
CA ASP A 720 -53.74 0.07 -24.76
C ASP A 720 -52.90 -1.22 -24.77
N GLN A 721 -52.17 -1.49 -23.68
CA GLN A 721 -51.27 -2.62 -23.47
C GLN A 721 -50.00 -2.60 -24.33
N HIS A 722 -49.66 -1.47 -24.95
CA HIS A 722 -48.37 -1.27 -25.60
C HIS A 722 -47.39 -0.56 -24.64
N PRO A 723 -46.12 -0.95 -24.62
CA PRO A 723 -45.13 -0.26 -23.80
C PRO A 723 -44.81 1.11 -24.41
N ASP A 724 -45.27 2.17 -23.76
CA ASP A 724 -44.88 3.55 -24.00
C ASP A 724 -43.59 3.88 -23.24
N LEU A 725 -42.83 4.86 -23.71
CA LEU A 725 -41.53 5.22 -23.14
C LEU A 725 -41.61 6.56 -22.40
N TYR A 726 -41.28 6.57 -21.11
CA TYR A 726 -41.02 7.79 -20.35
C TYR A 726 -39.53 7.98 -20.14
N VAL A 727 -39.02 9.16 -20.51
CA VAL A 727 -37.62 9.54 -20.35
C VAL A 727 -37.53 10.72 -19.40
N VAL A 728 -36.75 10.55 -18.34
CA VAL A 728 -36.51 11.56 -17.31
C VAL A 728 -35.36 12.45 -17.74
N SER A 729 -35.58 13.76 -17.69
CA SER A 729 -34.53 14.75 -17.93
C SER A 729 -33.86 15.13 -16.63
N GLY A 730 -32.54 15.26 -16.65
CA GLY A 730 -31.79 15.75 -15.51
C GLY A 730 -30.70 16.72 -15.91
N GLY A 731 -29.58 16.61 -15.22
CA GLY A 731 -28.44 17.49 -15.37
C GLY A 731 -28.56 18.80 -14.57
N ASN A 732 -27.45 19.53 -14.51
CA ASN A 732 -27.32 20.79 -13.77
C ASN A 732 -26.88 21.96 -14.65
N GLU A 733 -26.81 21.74 -15.96
CA GLU A 733 -26.27 22.72 -16.92
C GLU A 733 -27.24 23.82 -17.30
N TYR A 734 -28.52 23.46 -17.37
CA TYR A 734 -29.58 24.39 -17.70
C TYR A 734 -30.17 24.97 -16.42
N SER A 735 -30.52 26.26 -16.45
CA SER A 735 -31.13 26.96 -15.33
C SER A 735 -32.61 27.26 -15.57
N GLY A 736 -33.37 27.36 -14.48
CA GLY A 736 -34.78 27.77 -14.52
C GLY A 736 -35.68 26.75 -15.23
N ASN A 737 -36.57 27.23 -16.11
CA ASN A 737 -37.59 26.42 -16.78
C ASN A 737 -37.17 26.06 -18.22
N HIS A 738 -35.89 25.75 -18.45
CA HIS A 738 -35.41 25.44 -19.79
C HIS A 738 -36.14 24.19 -20.35
N PRO A 739 -36.63 24.20 -21.61
CA PRO A 739 -37.41 23.08 -22.15
C PRO A 739 -36.70 21.73 -22.15
N ALA A 740 -35.35 21.71 -22.19
CA ALA A 740 -34.57 20.49 -22.13
C ALA A 740 -34.64 19.78 -20.75
N LEU A 741 -35.12 20.46 -19.71
CA LEU A 741 -35.33 19.88 -18.37
C LEU A 741 -36.70 19.22 -18.23
N VAL A 742 -37.54 19.23 -19.28
CA VAL A 742 -38.89 18.66 -19.25
C VAL A 742 -38.82 17.20 -19.66
N ASP A 743 -39.28 16.31 -18.78
CA ASP A 743 -39.47 14.88 -19.06
C ASP A 743 -40.32 14.64 -20.31
N ARG A 744 -40.04 13.53 -20.99
CA ARG A 744 -40.61 13.24 -22.30
C ARG A 744 -41.36 11.91 -22.26
N LEU A 745 -42.62 11.94 -22.70
CA LEU A 745 -43.42 10.74 -22.93
C LEU A 745 -43.52 10.49 -24.43
N TYR A 746 -43.22 9.27 -24.84
CA TYR A 746 -43.35 8.80 -26.21
C TYR A 746 -44.34 7.65 -26.26
N MET A 747 -45.39 7.80 -27.05
CA MET A 747 -46.48 6.84 -27.23
C MET A 747 -46.13 5.85 -28.34
N ASN A 748 -46.26 4.55 -28.06
CA ASN A 748 -45.98 3.45 -28.99
C ASN A 748 -47.25 3.04 -29.77
N ASP A 749 -47.12 2.71 -31.06
CA ASP A 749 -48.22 2.17 -31.87
C ASP A 749 -48.38 0.64 -31.79
N GLY A 750 -47.62 -0.01 -30.90
CA GLY A 750 -47.56 -1.45 -30.70
C GLY A 750 -46.71 -2.18 -31.76
N LYS A 751 -46.05 -1.46 -32.67
CA LYS A 751 -45.13 -2.00 -33.69
C LYS A 751 -43.73 -1.43 -33.54
N GLY A 752 -43.44 -0.77 -32.42
CA GLY A 752 -42.19 -0.10 -32.14
C GLY A 752 -42.02 1.24 -32.87
N ASN A 753 -43.10 1.87 -33.35
CA ASN A 753 -43.03 3.26 -33.84
C ASN A 753 -43.57 4.19 -32.77
N PHE A 754 -42.75 5.17 -32.38
CA PHE A 754 -43.06 6.09 -31.30
C PHE A 754 -43.47 7.48 -31.82
N THR A 755 -44.31 8.17 -31.04
CA THR A 755 -44.66 9.57 -31.23
C THR A 755 -44.58 10.32 -29.92
N LYS A 756 -44.01 11.53 -29.91
CA LYS A 756 -43.93 12.35 -28.70
C LYS A 756 -45.30 12.92 -28.34
N SER A 757 -45.71 12.78 -27.07
CA SER A 757 -47.01 13.24 -26.55
C SER A 757 -47.16 14.76 -26.51
#